data_AF-A0AAN6VIM2-F1
#
_entry.id   AF-A0AAN6VIM2-F1
#
_cell.length_a   1.000
_cell.length_b   1.000
_cell.length_c   1.000
_cell.angle_alpha   90.00
_cell.angle_beta   90.00
_cell.angle_gamma   90.00
#
_symmetry.space_group_name_H-M   'P 1'
#
loop_
_entity.id
_entity.type
_entity.pdbx_description
1 polymer ?
#
loop_
_entity_poly.entity_id
_entity_poly.type
_entity_poly.pdbx_seq_one_letter_code
_entity_poly.pdbx_strand_id
1 'polypeptide(L)'
;MNSAESNPDLESFREQWRAEVRAKHVAPGSSGQQQQQQRATAGPSATQPRTAPVTGPKGKPLQTAQKSTTQEHDDDYAPSQPFDEPAATAPESAPETAHPEAPEKGEPRSALEHYEKAVEKEVAGNLGDSLRLYRKAFRMDDAVDQKYRNKHFPKPPPKSTQAAPPPGARTSTSSAPTTEQPQSMKDLIASFSVVSIAPAPPEVEGMPPPPCPLASLPEEILVHILRDVAILDIGDFMRLARVCKRLAYLVATEDRIWRRICLGTEFGFGGMHYYWQRQVAWGPISVADLVREANEAEEAAAPVSSSGSGSGPVSVSVSVSADSETPLSPPLTLSERAHRHAEENAANTLAFYQSVYSRSWQRMFRLRPRIRFNGCYISTVNYMRSGQASHNQVTWNSPVHIVTYYRYLRFFRDGSAISLLTTAEPADVVHHLTRDAVALHAGGANPHLPSAVAKEALKGRWRLAREADNPGTPLSEVEGDVIIETEGQRQFSTMASRANSGRRSGPLSFLTNLYDLDTLDTRFTTPSSVPYRAANDKREDDNNKTANKQAEPSKWNTPEFYFYTVVLSFVVPYMFWIAYRVSRPSDPRYHKFEPWLQDGWIPGRKIDVSDAQYRTFRMNVPYMALLLLFHPLLRRVWNVVYPLPQEPKAARANAPEAAEARLRQRTSFDRTFAVIYLVALHGFSAVKILTILAINYKLATGLPKKYIPPVTWVFNICILFANEICKGFKFRDMALLATGTPVDTNMLVALGEWLDSYGGIMRRWEILFNITVLRLVSFNLDYYWSLDRRGSSPIEKKQLDPANLSERDRVATPASPQDFSFGNYLAYTIYAPLYLTGPIITFNDYISQQRYQPATLATSRTVKYAIRFALTLLAMELVLHFDYVGAISKARPEWHTYSPAELSLLSYFNLHIIWLKLLVPWRFFRLWALADGVDPPENMLRCVSNNYSTLSFWRGWHRSYYRWLLRYIYIPLGGSSFRTWPQAVRTVVTYLVVFTFVALWHDIKMHLLIWGWLIVVFFLPEIAAGILFPRKKWEARPTAYRMLCCVGGVLNVLLMMSANLVGFAVGLDGLETIVRGIFRDYSGLAFLLTACVVLFMGIQVMFEIRQSELRRGINLKC
;
A
#
# COMPACT_ATOMS: atom_id res chain seq x y z
N MET A 1 20.61 38.37 14.63
CA MET A 1 19.83 38.63 13.39
C MET A 1 18.53 37.88 13.58
N ASN A 2 17.39 38.58 13.65
CA ASN A 2 16.12 37.98 14.05
C ASN A 2 15.09 38.18 12.95
N SER A 3 14.77 37.10 12.25
CA SER A 3 13.57 36.96 11.43
C SER A 3 12.72 35.87 12.07
N ALA A 4 11.52 36.22 12.56
CA ALA A 4 10.54 35.21 12.91
C ALA A 4 10.08 34.56 11.60
N GLU A 5 10.23 33.24 11.46
CA GLU A 5 9.80 32.53 10.26
C GLU A 5 8.27 32.52 10.21
N SER A 6 7.74 33.28 9.27
CA SER A 6 6.32 33.26 8.95
C SER A 6 5.98 32.00 8.18
N ASN A 7 4.86 31.36 8.52
CA ASN A 7 4.33 30.26 7.72
C ASN A 7 3.88 30.84 6.36
N PRO A 8 4.49 30.42 5.22
CA PRO A 8 4.28 31.07 3.92
C PRO A 8 2.89 30.79 3.33
N ASP A 9 2.23 29.69 3.71
CA ASP A 9 0.84 29.43 3.32
C ASP A 9 -0.11 30.39 4.05
N LEU A 10 0.22 30.74 5.30
CA LEU A 10 -0.53 31.72 6.09
C LEU A 10 -0.29 33.17 5.63
N GLU A 11 0.93 33.55 5.24
CA GLU A 11 1.18 34.87 4.67
C GLU A 11 0.62 35.02 3.26
N SER A 12 0.78 34.02 2.38
CA SER A 12 0.16 34.06 1.06
C SER A 12 -1.38 34.07 1.12
N PHE A 13 -2.00 33.37 2.09
CA PHE A 13 -3.44 33.52 2.36
C PHE A 13 -3.80 34.91 2.89
N ARG A 14 -3.03 35.47 3.83
CA ARG A 14 -3.21 36.86 4.34
C ARG A 14 -3.03 37.90 3.23
N GLU A 15 -2.19 37.65 2.23
CA GLU A 15 -2.04 38.52 1.05
C GLU A 15 -3.18 38.37 0.04
N GLN A 16 -3.55 37.14 -0.32
CA GLN A 16 -4.69 36.87 -1.19
C GLN A 16 -5.99 37.45 -0.62
N TRP A 17 -6.23 37.31 0.70
CA TRP A 17 -7.40 37.89 1.35
C TRP A 17 -7.34 39.42 1.43
N ARG A 18 -6.17 40.02 1.73
CA ARG A 18 -6.01 41.50 1.69
C ARG A 18 -6.19 42.05 0.27
N ALA A 19 -5.81 41.29 -0.77
CA ALA A 19 -6.11 41.64 -2.15
C ALA A 19 -7.62 41.53 -2.47
N GLU A 20 -8.30 40.47 -2.02
CA GLU A 20 -9.74 40.27 -2.21
C GLU A 20 -10.57 41.37 -1.52
N VAL A 21 -10.22 41.76 -0.29
CA VAL A 21 -10.90 42.84 0.45
C VAL A 21 -10.68 44.19 -0.24
N ARG A 22 -9.44 44.52 -0.62
CA ARG A 22 -9.15 45.76 -1.39
C ARG A 22 -9.92 45.79 -2.72
N ALA A 23 -9.95 44.68 -3.47
CA ALA A 23 -10.70 44.57 -4.71
C ALA A 23 -12.22 44.78 -4.53
N LYS A 24 -12.75 44.51 -3.33
CA LYS A 24 -14.17 44.72 -2.96
C LYS A 24 -14.47 46.13 -2.44
N HIS A 25 -13.50 47.05 -2.38
CA HIS A 25 -13.70 48.44 -1.93
C HIS A 25 -13.37 49.50 -3.00
N VAL A 26 -13.02 49.09 -4.22
CA VAL A 26 -12.88 50.00 -5.36
C VAL A 26 -14.23 50.13 -6.10
N ALA A 27 -14.96 51.20 -5.84
CA ALA A 27 -16.12 51.60 -6.65
C ALA A 27 -15.65 52.25 -7.98
N PRO A 28 -16.39 52.08 -9.09
CA PRO A 28 -15.97 52.58 -10.40
C PRO A 28 -16.18 54.08 -10.55
N GLY A 29 -15.10 54.83 -10.81
CA GLY A 29 -15.16 56.27 -11.06
C GLY A 29 -13.91 56.81 -11.75
N SER A 30 -14.11 57.77 -12.67
CA SER A 30 -13.11 58.66 -13.27
C SER A 30 -11.79 58.04 -13.76
N SER A 31 -11.80 57.49 -14.98
CA SER A 31 -10.59 57.34 -15.81
C SER A 31 -10.76 58.11 -17.12
N GLY A 32 -10.50 59.42 -17.09
CA GLY A 32 -10.52 60.27 -18.28
C GLY A 32 -9.26 60.06 -19.12
N GLN A 33 -9.40 59.68 -20.39
CA GLN A 33 -8.26 59.56 -21.30
C GLN A 33 -7.91 60.90 -21.97
N GLN A 34 -6.65 61.29 -21.81
CA GLN A 34 -5.91 62.16 -22.73
C GLN A 34 -4.65 61.37 -23.14
N GLN A 35 -4.19 61.36 -24.39
CA GLN A 35 -4.69 61.96 -25.64
C GLN A 35 -4.39 60.97 -26.79
N GLN A 36 -5.25 60.94 -27.82
CA GLN A 36 -4.87 60.44 -29.13
C GLN A 36 -5.10 61.55 -30.17
N GLN A 37 -4.19 61.66 -31.14
CA GLN A 37 -4.12 62.81 -32.04
C GLN A 37 -5.03 62.63 -33.28
N GLN A 38 -5.47 63.76 -33.86
CA GLN A 38 -6.03 63.93 -35.22
C GLN A 38 -7.54 63.64 -35.49
N ARG A 39 -8.39 64.59 -35.06
CA ARG A 39 -9.22 65.51 -35.90
C ARG A 39 -10.39 64.98 -36.80
N ALA A 40 -11.55 65.66 -36.69
CA ALA A 40 -12.67 65.82 -37.65
C ALA A 40 -13.66 64.64 -37.86
N THR A 41 -14.99 64.80 -38.10
CA THR A 41 -15.92 65.98 -38.10
C THR A 41 -17.41 65.57 -37.99
N ALA A 42 -18.26 66.43 -37.39
CA ALA A 42 -19.73 66.59 -37.55
C ALA A 42 -20.73 65.49 -37.07
N GLY A 43 -21.99 65.91 -36.81
CA GLY A 43 -23.18 65.10 -36.41
C GLY A 43 -24.42 65.48 -37.28
N PRO A 44 -25.69 65.58 -36.80
CA PRO A 44 -26.26 65.30 -35.44
C PRO A 44 -27.69 64.65 -35.38
N SER A 45 -28.23 64.37 -34.16
CA SER A 45 -29.68 64.31 -33.74
C SER A 45 -30.67 63.26 -34.33
N ALA A 46 -31.81 62.86 -33.71
CA ALA A 46 -32.33 62.83 -32.31
C ALA A 46 -33.70 62.06 -32.16
N THR A 47 -34.15 61.77 -30.91
CA THR A 47 -35.58 61.62 -30.42
C THR A 47 -36.36 60.26 -30.38
N GLN A 48 -36.45 59.62 -29.18
CA GLN A 48 -37.63 59.26 -28.30
C GLN A 48 -39.09 58.96 -28.81
N PRO A 49 -40.11 58.49 -27.99
CA PRO A 49 -40.19 57.64 -26.74
C PRO A 49 -41.48 56.72 -26.52
N ARG A 50 -41.69 56.17 -25.27
CA ARG A 50 -42.96 55.71 -24.56
C ARG A 50 -43.61 54.30 -24.87
N THR A 51 -44.41 53.57 -24.03
CA THR A 51 -44.98 53.67 -22.63
C THR A 51 -45.35 52.27 -21.98
N ALA A 52 -45.83 52.20 -20.71
CA ALA A 52 -46.29 51.01 -19.90
C ALA A 52 -47.69 51.27 -19.18
N PRO A 53 -48.29 50.56 -18.14
CA PRO A 53 -47.79 49.69 -17.01
C PRO A 53 -48.76 48.56 -16.42
N VAL A 54 -48.61 48.12 -15.14
CA VAL A 54 -49.63 47.51 -14.17
C VAL A 54 -49.98 45.98 -14.33
N THR A 55 -50.46 45.10 -13.38
CA THR A 55 -51.18 45.08 -12.05
C THR A 55 -50.72 43.98 -11.00
N GLY A 56 -51.59 43.49 -10.06
CA GLY A 56 -51.46 42.39 -9.03
C GLY A 56 -52.88 41.91 -8.54
N PRO A 57 -53.19 41.38 -7.31
CA PRO A 57 -52.40 40.86 -6.14
C PRO A 57 -53.03 39.67 -5.26
N LYS A 58 -52.37 39.26 -4.14
CA LYS A 58 -52.87 38.63 -2.83
C LYS A 58 -53.43 37.16 -2.67
N GLY A 59 -53.10 36.49 -1.54
CA GLY A 59 -53.69 35.20 -1.03
C GLY A 59 -53.01 34.58 0.25
N LYS A 60 -53.67 33.67 1.02
CA LYS A 60 -53.25 33.01 2.31
C LYS A 60 -54.30 31.94 2.77
N PRO A 61 -54.23 31.18 3.92
CA PRO A 61 -53.14 30.64 4.78
C PRO A 61 -53.34 29.17 5.36
N LEU A 62 -52.43 28.71 6.25
CA LEU A 62 -52.60 27.81 7.44
C LEU A 62 -52.66 26.23 7.38
N GLN A 63 -52.26 25.64 8.53
CA GLN A 63 -52.42 24.28 9.11
C GLN A 63 -51.44 23.11 8.80
N THR A 64 -51.39 22.19 9.78
CA THR A 64 -50.38 21.14 10.05
C THR A 64 -50.92 19.72 9.84
N ALA A 65 -50.02 18.78 9.54
CA ALA A 65 -50.24 17.35 9.74
C ALA A 65 -48.92 16.66 10.13
N GLN A 66 -48.97 15.78 11.14
CA GLN A 66 -47.80 15.06 11.66
C GLN A 66 -47.32 13.99 10.67
N LYS A 67 -46.02 13.65 10.71
CA LYS A 67 -45.52 12.40 10.14
C LYS A 67 -44.43 11.80 11.01
N SER A 68 -44.50 10.48 11.18
CA SER A 68 -43.71 9.74 12.16
C SER A 68 -42.22 9.68 11.83
N THR A 69 -41.39 9.92 12.85
CA THR A 69 -39.95 9.66 12.82
C THR A 69 -39.70 8.15 12.82
N THR A 70 -38.82 7.66 11.97
CA THR A 70 -38.24 6.30 12.09
C THR A 70 -36.83 6.30 11.49
N GLN A 71 -35.83 6.59 12.33
CA GLN A 71 -34.42 6.35 12.01
C GLN A 71 -34.19 4.83 11.95
N GLU A 72 -33.53 4.32 10.91
CA GLU A 72 -32.06 4.24 10.79
C GLU A 72 -31.43 3.50 11.98
N HIS A 73 -31.17 2.21 11.76
CA HIS A 73 -30.60 1.29 12.73
C HIS A 73 -29.11 1.12 12.46
N ASP A 74 -28.30 2.03 13.00
CA ASP A 74 -26.88 1.76 13.17
C ASP A 74 -26.64 0.84 14.39
N ASP A 75 -25.59 1.03 15.19
CA ASP A 75 -25.10 0.14 16.28
C ASP A 75 -24.17 -1.00 15.80
N ASP A 76 -23.15 -1.42 16.57
CA ASP A 76 -22.79 -1.07 17.96
C ASP A 76 -22.26 0.37 18.20
N TYR A 77 -22.95 1.12 19.05
CA TYR A 77 -22.34 1.92 20.13
C TYR A 77 -23.35 2.08 21.28
N ALA A 78 -22.90 2.18 22.53
CA ALA A 78 -23.79 2.16 23.69
C ALA A 78 -24.54 3.50 23.92
N PRO A 79 -25.87 3.50 24.09
CA PRO A 79 -26.64 4.71 24.37
C PRO A 79 -26.90 4.91 25.87
N SER A 80 -26.70 6.14 26.36
CA SER A 80 -27.34 6.68 27.56
C SER A 80 -28.46 7.64 27.15
N GLN A 81 -29.55 7.69 27.91
CA GLN A 81 -30.79 8.37 27.51
C GLN A 81 -30.67 9.90 27.39
N PRO A 82 -31.35 10.53 26.43
CA PRO A 82 -31.66 11.96 26.46
C PRO A 82 -32.90 12.23 27.32
N PHE A 83 -32.86 13.30 28.11
CA PHE A 83 -34.03 13.88 28.78
C PHE A 83 -33.90 15.40 28.67
N ASP A 84 -34.70 16.02 27.80
CA ASP A 84 -34.87 17.47 27.81
C ASP A 84 -35.84 17.85 28.93
N GLU A 85 -35.41 18.85 29.71
CA GLU A 85 -36.19 19.90 30.39
C GLU A 85 -37.73 19.77 30.50
N PRO A 86 -38.31 20.14 31.67
CA PRO A 86 -38.27 21.56 32.02
C PRO A 86 -38.21 21.94 33.52
N ALA A 87 -38.17 23.28 33.70
CA ALA A 87 -38.53 24.07 34.87
C ALA A 87 -37.38 24.48 35.84
N ALA A 88 -37.06 25.77 35.71
CA ALA A 88 -36.27 26.58 36.62
C ALA A 88 -36.59 26.39 38.13
N THR A 89 -35.53 26.45 38.92
CA THR A 89 -35.51 26.76 40.37
C THR A 89 -34.34 27.75 40.60
N ALA A 90 -34.26 28.53 41.69
CA ALA A 90 -34.91 28.43 43.00
C ALA A 90 -35.24 29.83 43.58
N PRO A 91 -36.02 29.93 44.67
CA PRO A 91 -36.06 31.12 45.54
C PRO A 91 -34.79 31.26 46.41
N GLU A 92 -34.76 32.31 47.24
CA GLU A 92 -33.62 32.78 48.03
C GLU A 92 -33.12 31.81 49.12
N SER A 93 -31.80 31.78 49.36
CA SER A 93 -31.22 31.93 50.71
C SER A 93 -29.70 32.20 50.64
N ALA A 94 -29.24 33.12 51.49
CA ALA A 94 -27.81 33.41 51.76
C ALA A 94 -27.34 32.54 52.98
N PRO A 95 -26.06 32.56 53.47
CA PRO A 95 -25.14 33.71 53.51
C PRO A 95 -23.64 33.45 53.19
N GLU A 96 -22.91 34.57 53.00
CA GLU A 96 -21.57 34.96 53.50
C GLU A 96 -20.44 33.90 53.72
N THR A 97 -19.14 34.20 53.50
CA THR A 97 -18.46 35.51 53.40
C THR A 97 -17.21 35.52 52.49
N ALA A 98 -16.96 36.70 51.88
CA ALA A 98 -15.72 37.29 51.36
C ALA A 98 -14.40 36.47 51.20
N HIS A 99 -13.79 36.54 49.99
CA HIS A 99 -12.53 37.27 49.73
C HIS A 99 -12.27 37.39 48.19
N PRO A 100 -11.39 38.28 47.70
CA PRO A 100 -11.83 39.37 46.81
C PRO A 100 -11.72 39.12 45.30
N GLU A 101 -12.51 39.90 44.54
CA GLU A 101 -12.57 39.90 43.08
C GLU A 101 -11.31 40.47 42.39
N ALA A 102 -11.07 40.00 41.16
CA ALA A 102 -10.43 40.77 40.10
C ALA A 102 -11.44 40.93 38.95
N PRO A 103 -11.63 42.13 38.37
CA PRO A 103 -12.85 42.45 37.62
C PRO A 103 -12.91 41.82 36.22
N GLU A 104 -14.08 41.28 35.87
CA GLU A 104 -14.39 40.92 34.49
C GLU A 104 -14.38 42.14 33.55
N LYS A 105 -13.82 41.98 32.36
CA LYS A 105 -13.99 42.95 31.26
C LYS A 105 -15.11 42.47 30.34
N GLY A 106 -16.13 43.32 30.21
CA GLY A 106 -17.32 43.06 29.39
C GLY A 106 -17.04 42.86 27.90
N GLU A 107 -18.11 42.70 27.11
CA GLU A 107 -17.98 42.41 25.69
C GLU A 107 -17.12 43.46 24.95
N PRO A 108 -16.12 43.04 24.14
CA PRO A 108 -15.30 43.95 23.34
C PRO A 108 -16.17 44.73 22.35
N ARG A 109 -15.98 46.06 22.28
CA ARG A 109 -16.81 46.98 21.48
C ARG A 109 -16.07 47.62 20.31
N SER A 110 -14.74 47.70 20.37
CA SER A 110 -13.90 48.20 19.29
C SER A 110 -13.35 47.09 18.40
N ALA A 111 -12.94 47.45 17.17
CA ALA A 111 -12.23 46.55 16.28
C ALA A 111 -10.95 45.97 16.91
N LEU A 112 -10.21 46.80 17.65
CA LEU A 112 -8.94 46.42 18.26
C LEU A 112 -9.11 45.45 19.42
N GLU A 113 -10.12 45.63 20.28
CA GLU A 113 -10.44 44.65 21.33
C GLU A 113 -10.95 43.32 20.75
N HIS A 114 -11.70 43.36 19.64
CA HIS A 114 -12.05 42.14 18.91
C HIS A 114 -10.82 41.43 18.32
N TYR A 115 -9.81 42.18 17.89
CA TYR A 115 -8.55 41.62 17.42
C TYR A 115 -7.73 41.02 18.57
N GLU A 116 -7.62 41.72 19.69
CA GLU A 116 -6.93 41.26 20.90
C GLU A 116 -7.57 39.97 21.45
N LYS A 117 -8.90 39.94 21.57
CA LYS A 117 -9.63 38.73 21.99
C LYS A 117 -9.61 37.60 20.94
N ALA A 118 -9.32 37.90 19.67
CA ALA A 118 -9.08 36.89 18.64
C ALA A 118 -7.69 36.24 18.78
N VAL A 119 -6.65 37.03 19.05
CA VAL A 119 -5.29 36.54 19.36
C VAL A 119 -5.32 35.68 20.63
N GLU A 120 -5.99 36.13 21.69
CA GLU A 120 -6.16 35.34 22.93
C GLU A 120 -6.81 33.96 22.66
N LYS A 121 -7.86 33.92 21.82
CA LYS A 121 -8.53 32.66 21.45
C LYS A 121 -7.72 31.79 20.48
N GLU A 122 -6.84 32.37 19.67
CA GLU A 122 -5.88 31.66 18.82
C GLU A 122 -4.82 30.96 19.68
N VAL A 123 -4.22 31.68 20.64
CA VAL A 123 -3.25 31.16 21.61
C VAL A 123 -3.89 30.09 22.53
N ALA A 124 -5.16 30.25 22.89
CA ALA A 124 -5.93 29.24 23.62
C ALA A 124 -6.43 28.06 22.74
N GLY A 125 -6.01 27.96 21.48
CA GLY A 125 -6.33 26.84 20.58
C GLY A 125 -7.76 26.80 20.01
N ASN A 126 -8.63 27.75 20.37
CA ASN A 126 -9.99 27.84 19.83
C ASN A 126 -10.00 28.70 18.54
N LEU A 127 -9.52 28.09 17.45
CA LEU A 127 -9.51 28.72 16.13
C LEU A 127 -10.92 29.08 15.62
N GLY A 128 -11.96 28.36 16.06
CA GLY A 128 -13.36 28.59 15.62
C GLY A 128 -13.87 29.97 16.00
N ASP A 129 -13.72 30.35 17.28
CA ASP A 129 -14.11 31.66 17.77
C ASP A 129 -13.08 32.75 17.47
N SER A 130 -11.78 32.40 17.45
CA SER A 130 -10.72 33.32 16.99
C SER A 130 -10.99 33.82 15.55
N LEU A 131 -11.27 32.92 14.60
CA LEU A 131 -11.57 33.29 13.21
C LEU A 131 -12.87 34.12 13.09
N ARG A 132 -13.85 33.93 13.98
CA ARG A 132 -15.04 34.78 14.05
C ARG A 132 -14.71 36.19 14.55
N LEU A 133 -13.89 36.29 15.59
CA LEU A 133 -13.47 37.56 16.18
C LEU A 133 -12.56 38.36 15.24
N TYR A 134 -11.57 37.74 14.58
CA TYR A 134 -10.76 38.39 13.53
C TYR A 134 -11.61 38.92 12.39
N ARG A 135 -12.60 38.14 11.91
CA ARG A 135 -13.52 38.58 10.86
C ARG A 135 -14.42 39.73 11.30
N LYS A 136 -14.74 39.84 12.59
CA LYS A 136 -15.48 40.99 13.15
C LYS A 136 -14.57 42.22 13.28
N ALA A 137 -13.33 42.04 13.73
CA ALA A 137 -12.32 43.09 13.85
C ALA A 137 -12.03 43.76 12.50
N PHE A 138 -11.60 43.00 11.48
CA PHE A 138 -11.30 43.56 10.15
C PHE A 138 -12.52 44.20 9.48
N ARG A 139 -13.73 43.66 9.65
CA ARG A 139 -14.98 44.30 9.15
C ARG A 139 -15.30 45.66 9.80
N MET A 140 -14.71 45.96 10.95
CA MET A 140 -14.90 47.23 11.66
C MET A 140 -13.72 48.20 11.39
N ASP A 141 -12.55 47.68 11.03
CA ASP A 141 -11.36 48.46 10.67
C ASP A 141 -10.35 47.59 9.88
N ASP A 142 -10.20 47.84 8.58
CA ASP A 142 -9.27 47.09 7.71
C ASP A 142 -7.78 47.28 8.09
N ALA A 143 -7.43 48.27 8.91
CA ALA A 143 -6.08 48.56 9.39
C ALA A 143 -5.87 48.20 10.88
N VAL A 144 -6.78 47.40 11.45
CA VAL A 144 -6.70 46.97 12.86
C VAL A 144 -5.41 46.21 13.20
N ASP A 145 -4.83 45.48 12.25
CA ASP A 145 -3.54 44.77 12.40
C ASP A 145 -2.38 45.76 12.63
N GLN A 146 -2.37 46.89 11.92
CA GLN A 146 -1.39 47.95 12.10
C GLN A 146 -1.59 48.67 13.43
N LYS A 147 -2.83 48.90 13.87
CA LYS A 147 -3.13 49.49 15.18
C LYS A 147 -2.69 48.57 16.32
N TYR A 148 -2.96 47.26 16.21
CA TYR A 148 -2.45 46.25 17.14
C TYR A 148 -0.92 46.24 17.17
N ARG A 149 -0.26 46.17 16.00
CA ARG A 149 1.21 46.14 15.95
C ARG A 149 1.85 47.43 16.46
N ASN A 150 1.27 48.61 16.21
CA ASN A 150 1.79 49.87 16.73
C ASN A 150 1.56 50.02 18.26
N LYS A 151 0.50 49.42 18.81
CA LYS A 151 0.21 49.39 20.26
C LYS A 151 1.17 48.49 21.02
N HIS A 152 1.47 47.29 20.50
CA HIS A 152 2.28 46.28 21.19
C HIS A 152 3.76 46.23 20.77
N PHE A 153 4.11 46.80 19.61
CA PHE A 153 5.47 46.80 19.06
C PHE A 153 5.87 48.18 18.45
N PRO A 154 5.91 49.26 19.25
CA PRO A 154 6.34 50.58 18.77
C PRO A 154 7.82 50.58 18.31
N LYS A 155 8.12 51.37 17.27
CA LYS A 155 9.50 51.51 16.75
C LYS A 155 10.33 52.51 17.57
N PRO A 156 11.64 52.27 17.75
CA PRO A 156 12.55 53.25 18.36
C PRO A 156 12.77 54.47 17.44
N PRO A 157 13.14 55.65 18.00
CA PRO A 157 13.35 56.87 17.23
C PRO A 157 14.62 56.83 16.35
N PRO A 158 14.65 57.56 15.23
CA PRO A 158 15.79 57.59 14.32
C PRO A 158 16.96 58.42 14.87
N LYS A 159 18.20 58.01 14.54
CA LYS A 159 19.41 58.81 14.80
C LYS A 159 19.65 59.84 13.69
N SER A 160 20.27 60.96 14.05
CA SER A 160 20.58 62.07 13.14
C SER A 160 21.73 61.75 12.17
N THR A 161 21.63 62.28 10.95
CA THR A 161 22.65 62.20 9.91
C THR A 161 23.75 63.23 10.13
N GLN A 162 25.01 62.87 9.88
CA GLN A 162 26.09 63.83 9.59
C GLN A 162 26.79 63.44 8.29
N ALA A 163 27.33 64.43 7.58
CA ALA A 163 27.86 64.30 6.22
C ALA A 163 29.37 64.03 6.20
N ALA A 164 29.87 63.50 5.08
CA ALA A 164 31.28 63.15 4.89
C ALA A 164 32.12 64.34 4.37
N PRO A 165 33.40 64.47 4.80
CA PRO A 165 34.40 65.32 4.16
C PRO A 165 35.15 64.60 3.01
N PRO A 166 35.77 65.34 2.07
CA PRO A 166 36.43 64.81 0.87
C PRO A 166 37.90 64.34 1.12
N PRO A 167 38.55 63.65 0.15
CA PRO A 167 39.75 62.85 0.42
C PRO A 167 41.11 63.51 0.10
N GLY A 168 42.12 63.14 0.88
CA GLY A 168 43.48 62.86 0.38
C GLY A 168 44.61 63.83 0.77
N ALA A 169 45.53 63.37 1.64
CA ALA A 169 46.97 63.68 1.61
C ALA A 169 47.81 62.80 2.58
N ARG A 170 48.99 62.37 2.11
CA ARG A 170 50.35 62.38 2.73
C ARG A 170 50.49 62.67 4.24
N THR A 171 51.45 62.14 5.02
CA THR A 171 52.52 61.11 4.86
C THR A 171 53.19 60.87 6.24
N SER A 172 53.84 59.70 6.45
CA SER A 172 54.88 59.45 7.48
C SER A 172 54.42 59.54 8.96
N THR A 173 55.16 59.12 10.00
CA THR A 173 56.52 58.56 10.10
C THR A 173 56.61 57.47 11.20
N SER A 174 57.76 56.83 11.35
CA SER A 174 58.10 55.79 12.35
C SER A 174 57.96 56.20 13.83
N SER A 175 57.62 55.25 14.70
CA SER A 175 58.32 55.04 15.98
C SER A 175 58.02 53.66 16.58
N ALA A 176 58.93 53.19 17.44
CA ALA A 176 58.80 52.02 18.30
C ALA A 176 59.71 52.23 19.52
N PRO A 177 59.61 51.41 20.59
CA PRO A 177 58.42 50.75 21.15
C PRO A 177 58.06 51.35 22.53
N THR A 178 56.85 51.10 23.04
CA THR A 178 56.50 51.42 24.43
C THR A 178 55.97 50.18 25.15
N THR A 179 56.39 50.00 26.40
CA THR A 179 56.17 48.81 27.23
C THR A 179 54.68 48.53 27.49
N GLU A 180 54.15 47.42 26.97
CA GLU A 180 52.82 46.92 27.36
C GLU A 180 52.89 46.02 28.60
N GLN A 181 51.88 46.15 29.47
CA GLN A 181 51.60 45.20 30.55
C GLN A 181 50.91 43.94 29.98
N PRO A 182 51.00 42.78 30.65
CA PRO A 182 50.30 41.56 30.20
C PRO A 182 48.78 41.78 30.21
N GLN A 183 48.20 41.87 29.01
CA GLN A 183 46.75 42.00 28.80
C GLN A 183 46.00 40.80 29.40
N SER A 184 44.79 40.99 29.93
CA SER A 184 44.03 39.86 30.48
C SER A 184 43.52 38.96 29.35
N MET A 185 43.29 37.68 29.65
CA MET A 185 42.75 36.72 28.69
C MET A 185 41.39 37.18 28.10
N LYS A 186 40.59 37.96 28.84
CA LYS A 186 39.35 38.54 28.34
C LYS A 186 39.59 39.63 27.30
N ASP A 187 40.57 40.50 27.53
CA ASP A 187 40.88 41.61 26.62
C ASP A 187 41.55 41.10 25.36
N LEU A 188 42.38 40.06 25.49
CA LEU A 188 42.96 39.32 24.36
C LEU A 188 41.87 38.65 23.51
N ILE A 189 40.87 37.99 24.12
CA ILE A 189 39.72 37.42 23.40
C ILE A 189 38.86 38.52 22.76
N ALA A 190 38.70 39.66 23.43
CA ALA A 190 37.97 40.81 22.90
C ALA A 190 38.67 41.44 21.69
N SER A 191 40.00 41.51 21.66
CA SER A 191 40.73 42.08 20.51
C SER A 191 40.52 41.25 19.23
N PHE A 192 40.52 39.92 19.34
CA PHE A 192 40.19 39.02 18.22
C PHE A 192 38.76 39.19 17.68
N SER A 193 37.81 39.72 18.46
CA SER A 193 36.41 39.87 18.01
C SER A 193 36.21 40.89 16.88
N VAL A 194 37.19 41.76 16.64
CA VAL A 194 37.17 42.79 15.58
C VAL A 194 38.06 42.38 14.39
N VAL A 195 38.83 41.29 14.50
CA VAL A 195 39.76 40.83 13.46
C VAL A 195 38.99 40.09 12.35
N SER A 196 38.61 40.83 11.31
CA SER A 196 38.18 40.23 10.05
C SER A 196 39.36 39.57 9.34
N ILE A 197 39.23 38.29 8.98
CA ILE A 197 40.23 37.61 8.15
C ILE A 197 40.12 38.17 6.73
N ALA A 198 41.07 39.02 6.35
CA ALA A 198 41.14 39.56 5.00
C ALA A 198 41.30 38.41 3.98
N PRO A 199 40.53 38.42 2.86
CA PRO A 199 40.72 37.44 1.80
C PRO A 199 42.10 37.63 1.17
N ALA A 200 42.72 36.53 0.75
CA ALA A 200 44.02 36.59 0.08
C ALA A 200 43.91 37.45 -1.21
N PRO A 201 44.88 38.34 -1.47
CA PRO A 201 44.93 39.06 -2.74
C PRO A 201 45.12 38.07 -3.91
N PRO A 202 44.65 38.40 -5.12
CA PRO A 202 44.77 37.52 -6.28
C PRO A 202 46.25 37.24 -6.60
N GLU A 203 46.56 36.00 -7.00
CA GLU A 203 47.91 35.59 -7.37
C GLU A 203 48.40 36.37 -8.60
N VAL A 204 49.52 37.08 -8.46
CA VAL A 204 50.18 37.82 -9.54
C VAL A 204 51.35 36.98 -10.03
N GLU A 205 51.35 36.69 -11.32
CA GLU A 205 52.38 35.87 -11.98
C GLU A 205 53.78 36.46 -11.76
N GLY A 206 54.64 35.71 -11.06
CA GLY A 206 56.01 36.09 -10.74
C GLY A 206 56.31 36.48 -9.28
N MET A 207 55.30 36.67 -8.41
CA MET A 207 55.56 36.84 -6.96
C MET A 207 55.68 35.49 -6.23
N PRO A 208 56.58 35.36 -5.25
CA PRO A 208 56.66 34.17 -4.41
C PRO A 208 55.42 34.06 -3.50
N PRO A 209 54.89 32.84 -3.26
CA PRO A 209 53.72 32.66 -2.40
C PRO A 209 54.03 33.05 -0.95
N PRO A 210 53.03 33.54 -0.19
CA PRO A 210 53.22 33.92 1.21
C PRO A 210 53.67 32.71 2.05
N PRO A 211 54.55 32.90 3.05
CA PRO A 211 55.06 31.80 3.86
C PRO A 211 53.94 31.14 4.64
N CYS A 212 53.77 29.83 4.46
CA CYS A 212 52.80 29.02 5.19
C CYS A 212 53.52 28.23 6.29
N PRO A 213 53.37 28.58 7.60
CA PRO A 213 54.04 27.86 8.68
C PRO A 213 53.64 26.38 8.78
N LEU A 214 52.44 26.02 8.29
CA LEU A 214 51.99 24.63 8.23
C LEU A 214 52.74 23.80 7.18
N ALA A 215 53.36 24.45 6.18
CA ALA A 215 54.16 23.78 5.17
C ALA A 215 55.56 23.40 5.68
N SER A 216 56.15 24.22 6.56
CA SER A 216 57.46 23.96 7.17
C SER A 216 57.42 23.02 8.38
N LEU A 217 56.23 22.60 8.84
CA LEU A 217 56.13 21.59 9.90
C LEU A 217 56.60 20.19 9.41
N PRO A 218 57.37 19.47 10.25
CA PRO A 218 57.63 18.04 10.07
C PRO A 218 56.34 17.22 10.00
N GLU A 219 56.40 16.09 9.30
CA GLU A 219 55.23 15.25 9.06
C GLU A 219 54.68 14.63 10.34
N GLU A 220 55.57 14.29 11.28
CA GLU A 220 55.28 13.71 12.59
C GLU A 220 54.45 14.68 13.44
N ILE A 221 54.85 15.96 13.47
CA ILE A 221 54.14 17.02 14.20
C ILE A 221 52.76 17.24 13.56
N LEU A 222 52.68 17.23 12.23
CA LEU A 222 51.41 17.38 11.52
C LEU A 222 50.47 16.17 11.76
N VAL A 223 51.00 14.95 11.83
CA VAL A 223 50.27 13.73 12.22
C VAL A 223 49.78 13.82 13.67
N HIS A 224 50.59 14.34 14.60
CA HIS A 224 50.16 14.56 15.98
C HIS A 224 48.99 15.56 16.08
N ILE A 225 49.10 16.71 15.40
CA ILE A 225 48.01 17.71 15.33
C ILE A 225 46.75 17.08 14.73
N LEU A 226 46.87 16.37 13.60
CA LEU A 226 45.74 15.73 12.93
C LEU A 226 45.08 14.63 13.78
N ARG A 227 45.87 13.84 14.53
CA ARG A 227 45.36 12.85 15.48
C ARG A 227 44.47 13.50 16.54
N ASP A 228 44.92 14.62 17.10
CA ASP A 228 44.27 15.25 18.23
C ASP A 228 43.01 16.02 17.77
N VAL A 229 43.05 16.65 16.59
CA VAL A 229 41.84 17.17 15.90
C VAL A 229 40.82 16.05 15.65
N ALA A 230 41.25 14.86 15.23
CA ALA A 230 40.35 13.74 14.95
C ALA A 230 39.68 13.14 16.20
N ILE A 231 40.24 13.37 17.39
CA ILE A 231 39.64 13.00 18.68
C ILE A 231 38.64 14.08 19.14
N LEU A 232 38.82 15.34 18.75
CA LEU A 232 37.91 16.46 19.03
C LEU A 232 36.66 16.44 18.12
N ASP A 233 36.85 16.58 16.80
CA ASP A 233 35.80 16.33 15.81
C ASP A 233 36.38 15.69 14.54
N ILE A 234 35.98 14.44 14.32
CA ILE A 234 36.34 13.67 13.13
C ILE A 234 35.78 14.29 11.83
N GLY A 235 34.70 15.08 11.92
CA GLY A 235 34.15 15.85 10.81
C GLY A 235 35.09 16.96 10.34
N ASP A 236 35.75 17.66 11.26
CA ASP A 236 36.77 18.67 10.93
C ASP A 236 38.07 18.04 10.47
N PHE A 237 38.50 16.92 11.05
CA PHE A 237 39.58 16.09 10.50
C PHE A 237 39.32 15.68 9.03
N MET A 238 38.08 15.31 8.67
CA MET A 238 37.70 15.06 7.27
C MET A 238 37.64 16.33 6.39
N ARG A 239 37.33 17.50 6.97
CA ARG A 239 37.35 18.79 6.24
C ARG A 239 38.79 19.22 5.93
N LEU A 240 39.75 19.02 6.84
CA LEU A 240 41.17 19.33 6.63
C LEU A 240 41.77 18.58 5.43
N ALA A 241 41.32 17.35 5.16
CA ALA A 241 41.72 16.58 3.96
C ALA A 241 41.39 17.28 2.63
N ARG A 242 40.48 18.26 2.62
CA ARG A 242 40.10 19.04 1.43
C ARG A 242 40.99 20.25 1.16
N VAL A 243 41.90 20.60 2.08
CA VAL A 243 42.67 21.84 2.04
C VAL A 243 43.88 21.74 1.10
N CYS A 244 44.67 20.66 1.15
CA CYS A 244 45.80 20.45 0.25
C CYS A 244 46.15 18.97 0.06
N LYS A 245 46.94 18.65 -0.97
CA LYS A 245 47.34 17.26 -1.29
C LYS A 245 48.11 16.56 -0.16
N ARG A 246 48.95 17.27 0.62
CA ARG A 246 49.69 16.71 1.76
C ARG A 246 48.75 16.27 2.89
N LEU A 247 47.77 17.10 3.22
CA LEU A 247 46.73 16.76 4.21
C LEU A 247 45.80 15.65 3.68
N ALA A 248 45.41 15.71 2.40
CA ALA A 248 44.63 14.64 1.76
C ALA A 248 45.34 13.27 1.83
N TYR A 249 46.66 13.26 1.58
CA TYR A 249 47.49 12.06 1.71
C TYR A 249 47.51 11.56 3.15
N LEU A 250 47.94 12.38 4.12
CA LEU A 250 48.02 12.00 5.54
C LEU A 250 46.69 11.47 6.10
N VAL A 251 45.57 12.15 5.81
CA VAL A 251 44.25 11.70 6.26
C VAL A 251 43.82 10.38 5.59
N ALA A 252 44.34 10.08 4.39
CA ALA A 252 44.08 8.83 3.68
C ALA A 252 45.00 7.67 4.12
N THR A 253 46.27 7.93 4.45
CA THR A 253 47.30 6.90 4.66
C THR A 253 47.74 6.68 6.11
N GLU A 254 47.60 7.67 7.00
CA GLU A 254 48.10 7.56 8.38
C GLU A 254 47.16 6.71 9.27
N ASP A 255 47.41 5.41 9.24
CA ASP A 255 46.67 4.37 9.94
C ASP A 255 46.75 4.48 11.48
N ARG A 256 47.78 5.14 12.04
CA ARG A 256 47.87 5.41 13.50
C ARG A 256 46.72 6.28 13.99
N ILE A 257 46.31 7.28 13.20
CA ILE A 257 45.17 8.15 13.52
C ILE A 257 43.89 7.31 13.49
N TRP A 258 43.66 6.58 12.41
CA TRP A 258 42.48 5.72 12.26
C TRP A 258 42.37 4.63 13.34
N ARG A 259 43.50 4.04 13.76
CA ARG A 259 43.56 3.10 14.89
C ARG A 259 43.13 3.75 16.21
N ARG A 260 43.64 4.95 16.53
CA ARG A 260 43.26 5.69 17.76
C ARG A 260 41.79 6.14 17.74
N ILE A 261 41.26 6.49 16.58
CA ILE A 261 39.82 6.74 16.42
C ILE A 261 39.02 5.47 16.70
N CYS A 262 39.37 4.33 16.07
CA CYS A 262 38.60 3.09 16.16
C CYS A 262 38.60 2.47 17.56
N LEU A 263 39.75 2.49 18.26
CA LEU A 263 39.86 1.97 19.63
C LEU A 263 39.37 2.97 20.68
N GLY A 264 39.10 4.22 20.29
CA GLY A 264 38.58 5.25 21.17
C GLY A 264 37.12 5.04 21.58
N THR A 265 36.76 5.60 22.74
CA THR A 265 35.38 5.68 23.25
C THR A 265 34.62 6.90 22.71
N GLU A 266 35.32 7.82 22.05
CA GLU A 266 34.77 9.10 21.60
C GLU A 266 33.91 8.92 20.34
N PHE A 267 34.51 8.36 19.28
CA PHE A 267 33.87 8.13 17.99
C PHE A 267 33.98 6.67 17.50
N GLY A 268 34.82 5.87 18.15
CA GLY A 268 35.14 4.49 17.80
C GLY A 268 34.26 3.45 18.48
N PHE A 269 34.78 2.23 18.49
CA PHE A 269 34.10 1.03 18.96
C PHE A 269 34.32 0.76 20.46
N GLY A 270 35.23 1.48 21.12
CA GLY A 270 35.36 1.42 22.58
C GLY A 270 34.12 1.93 23.31
N GLY A 271 33.29 2.75 22.65
CA GLY A 271 32.00 3.25 23.15
C GLY A 271 30.80 2.36 22.83
N MET A 272 31.01 1.13 22.37
CA MET A 272 29.93 0.17 22.06
C MET A 272 29.74 -0.83 23.21
N HIS A 273 28.63 -0.69 23.92
CA HIS A 273 28.31 -1.48 25.10
C HIS A 273 27.50 -2.72 24.74
N TYR A 274 28.10 -3.90 24.92
CA TYR A 274 27.42 -5.20 24.78
C TYR A 274 26.80 -5.69 26.11
N TYR A 275 27.15 -5.04 27.23
CA TYR A 275 26.68 -5.28 28.59
C TYR A 275 25.95 -4.04 29.13
N TRP A 276 25.05 -4.20 30.10
CA TRP A 276 24.29 -3.07 30.65
C TRP A 276 25.18 -2.15 31.51
N GLN A 277 25.21 -0.86 31.21
CA GLN A 277 26.01 0.13 31.96
C GLN A 277 25.22 0.88 33.05
N ARG A 278 23.88 0.87 32.96
CA ARG A 278 22.96 1.66 33.78
C ARG A 278 21.67 0.90 34.05
N GLN A 279 20.90 1.34 35.04
CA GLN A 279 19.48 1.02 35.15
C GLN A 279 18.66 1.83 34.14
N VAL A 280 17.42 1.38 33.88
CA VAL A 280 16.45 2.08 33.01
C VAL A 280 16.21 3.53 33.48
N ALA A 281 16.16 3.76 34.79
CA ALA A 281 16.02 5.08 35.43
C ALA A 281 17.32 5.91 35.48
N TRP A 282 18.38 5.50 34.77
CA TRP A 282 19.73 6.08 34.72
C TRP A 282 20.58 6.01 36.01
N GLY A 283 20.09 5.34 37.05
CA GLY A 283 20.88 4.99 38.24
C GLY A 283 22.05 4.03 37.95
N PRO A 284 22.98 3.86 38.90
CA PRO A 284 24.05 2.85 38.81
C PRO A 284 23.45 1.44 38.75
N ILE A 285 24.11 0.51 38.04
CA ILE A 285 23.62 -0.87 37.89
C ILE A 285 23.47 -1.56 39.26
N SER A 286 22.38 -2.32 39.45
CA SER A 286 22.10 -2.96 40.74
C SER A 286 22.87 -4.27 40.90
N VAL A 287 23.10 -4.70 42.15
CA VAL A 287 23.67 -6.04 42.43
C VAL A 287 22.78 -7.15 41.85
N ALA A 288 21.46 -6.96 41.82
CA ALA A 288 20.51 -7.89 41.21
C ALA A 288 20.65 -7.96 39.68
N ASP A 289 20.89 -6.85 38.97
CA ASP A 289 21.23 -6.86 37.54
C ASP A 289 22.55 -7.60 37.31
N LEU A 290 23.57 -7.37 38.15
CA LEU A 290 24.91 -7.95 38.01
C LEU A 290 24.95 -9.47 38.27
N VAL A 291 24.11 -9.95 39.18
CA VAL A 291 23.88 -11.39 39.44
C VAL A 291 23.07 -12.01 38.32
N ARG A 292 21.98 -11.38 37.86
CA ARG A 292 21.23 -11.86 36.69
C ARG A 292 22.11 -12.00 35.46
N GLU A 293 22.95 -11.01 35.15
CA GLU A 293 23.88 -11.03 34.02
C GLU A 293 25.01 -12.07 34.19
N ALA A 294 25.33 -12.48 35.43
CA ALA A 294 26.26 -13.58 35.69
C ALA A 294 25.57 -14.95 35.45
N ASN A 295 24.38 -15.16 36.00
CA ASN A 295 23.60 -16.38 35.78
C ASN A 295 23.29 -16.59 34.29
N GLU A 296 22.91 -15.53 33.56
CA GLU A 296 22.69 -15.54 32.10
C GLU A 296 23.96 -15.92 31.30
N ALA A 297 25.16 -15.68 31.85
CA ALA A 297 26.42 -16.08 31.22
C ALA A 297 26.83 -17.53 31.57
N GLU A 298 26.51 -17.99 32.78
CA GLU A 298 26.79 -19.36 33.24
C GLU A 298 25.84 -20.38 32.59
N GLU A 299 24.55 -20.04 32.47
CA GLU A 299 23.55 -20.85 31.75
C GLU A 299 23.87 -20.96 30.25
N ALA A 300 24.44 -19.91 29.65
CA ALA A 300 24.91 -19.91 28.26
C ALA A 300 26.23 -20.69 28.04
N ALA A 301 27.00 -20.96 29.10
CA ALA A 301 28.24 -21.74 29.05
C ALA A 301 28.02 -23.25 29.25
N ALA A 302 26.81 -23.68 29.62
CA ALA A 302 26.48 -25.09 29.82
C ALA A 302 26.50 -25.88 28.49
N PRO A 303 27.26 -26.99 28.39
CA PRO A 303 27.33 -27.78 27.17
C PRO A 303 25.98 -28.46 26.89
N VAL A 304 25.35 -28.12 25.76
CA VAL A 304 24.02 -28.62 25.37
C VAL A 304 24.07 -30.13 25.08
N SER A 305 23.73 -30.95 26.07
CA SER A 305 23.66 -32.41 25.94
C SER A 305 22.50 -32.82 25.03
N SER A 306 22.80 -33.45 23.89
CA SER A 306 21.80 -33.99 22.98
C SER A 306 21.14 -35.25 23.56
N SER A 307 19.83 -35.17 23.87
CA SER A 307 19.04 -36.33 24.30
C SER A 307 17.80 -36.53 23.42
N GLY A 308 17.76 -37.66 22.71
CA GLY A 308 16.55 -38.16 22.05
C GLY A 308 15.66 -38.97 23.01
N SER A 309 14.46 -39.28 22.53
CA SER A 309 13.42 -40.12 23.15
C SER A 309 13.91 -41.39 23.88
N GLY A 310 13.34 -41.68 25.07
CA GLY A 310 13.38 -43.06 25.62
C GLY A 310 12.95 -43.24 27.09
N SER A 311 11.66 -43.55 27.32
CA SER A 311 11.09 -44.39 28.40
C SER A 311 11.68 -44.40 29.84
N GLY A 312 10.79 -44.23 30.84
CA GLY A 312 10.96 -44.77 32.20
C GLY A 312 10.86 -43.74 33.34
N PRO A 313 9.93 -43.89 34.31
CA PRO A 313 9.91 -43.06 35.50
C PRO A 313 10.84 -43.63 36.59
N VAL A 314 11.95 -42.94 36.86
CA VAL A 314 12.78 -43.21 38.04
C VAL A 314 12.91 -41.92 38.84
N SER A 315 12.24 -41.87 40.00
CA SER A 315 12.31 -40.76 40.94
C SER A 315 13.60 -40.84 41.75
N VAL A 316 14.58 -39.97 41.47
CA VAL A 316 15.73 -39.74 42.34
C VAL A 316 15.59 -38.35 42.98
N SER A 317 15.11 -38.33 44.22
CA SER A 317 15.05 -37.12 45.04
C SER A 317 16.44 -36.81 45.59
N VAL A 318 17.18 -35.90 44.94
CA VAL A 318 18.39 -35.33 45.53
C VAL A 318 18.00 -34.17 46.44
N SER A 319 17.89 -34.46 47.73
CA SER A 319 17.82 -33.43 48.77
C SER A 319 19.19 -32.76 48.90
N VAL A 320 19.33 -31.54 48.35
CA VAL A 320 20.52 -30.71 48.63
C VAL A 320 20.35 -30.15 50.04
N SER A 321 21.17 -30.64 50.96
CA SER A 321 21.28 -30.09 52.30
C SER A 321 21.84 -28.68 52.27
N ALA A 322 21.55 -27.89 53.31
CA ALA A 322 22.40 -26.75 53.65
C ALA A 322 23.81 -27.24 54.06
N ASP A 323 24.67 -26.28 54.41
CA ASP A 323 26.02 -26.49 54.97
C ASP A 323 27.12 -26.89 53.98
N SER A 324 27.38 -26.01 53.00
CA SER A 324 28.70 -25.92 52.35
C SER A 324 29.08 -24.47 51.99
N GLU A 325 29.36 -23.64 53.00
CA GLU A 325 29.89 -22.29 52.79
C GLU A 325 31.37 -22.33 52.35
N THR A 326 31.61 -22.56 51.06
CA THR A 326 32.88 -22.23 50.41
C THR A 326 32.68 -20.98 49.54
N PRO A 327 33.36 -19.84 49.81
CA PRO A 327 33.23 -18.66 48.99
C PRO A 327 33.72 -18.92 47.56
N LEU A 328 32.79 -18.93 46.60
CA LEU A 328 33.12 -18.63 45.21
C LEU A 328 33.85 -17.27 45.18
N SER A 329 34.84 -17.15 44.28
CA SER A 329 35.72 -15.99 44.17
C SER A 329 34.96 -14.67 44.31
N PRO A 330 35.46 -13.69 45.12
CA PRO A 330 34.72 -12.49 45.45
C PRO A 330 34.22 -11.79 44.18
N PRO A 331 32.94 -11.37 44.13
CA PRO A 331 32.35 -10.81 42.92
C PRO A 331 33.15 -9.59 42.48
N LEU A 332 33.69 -9.66 41.25
CA LEU A 332 34.55 -8.63 40.65
C LEU A 332 33.98 -7.23 40.90
N THR A 333 34.82 -6.34 41.42
CA THR A 333 34.41 -4.95 41.64
C THR A 333 33.93 -4.34 40.33
N LEU A 334 33.04 -3.34 40.42
CA LEU A 334 32.53 -2.63 39.23
C LEU A 334 33.68 -2.09 38.35
N SER A 335 34.78 -1.68 38.97
CA SER A 335 36.05 -1.32 38.32
C SER A 335 36.69 -2.47 37.53
N GLU A 336 36.87 -3.64 38.12
CA GLU A 336 37.50 -4.80 37.46
C GLU A 336 36.60 -5.38 36.35
N ARG A 337 35.28 -5.42 36.58
CA ARG A 337 34.30 -5.87 35.57
C ARG A 337 34.25 -4.91 34.38
N ALA A 338 34.25 -3.59 34.61
CA ALA A 338 34.36 -2.59 33.56
C ALA A 338 35.70 -2.68 32.80
N HIS A 339 36.81 -3.00 33.48
CA HIS A 339 38.10 -3.21 32.84
C HIS A 339 38.07 -4.42 31.90
N ARG A 340 37.60 -5.58 32.37
CA ARG A 340 37.46 -6.80 31.55
C ARG A 340 36.54 -6.60 30.35
N HIS A 341 35.40 -5.91 30.52
CA HIS A 341 34.48 -5.62 29.41
C HIS A 341 35.14 -4.69 28.35
N ALA A 342 36.01 -3.77 28.77
CA ALA A 342 36.78 -2.92 27.86
C ALA A 342 37.88 -3.71 27.12
N GLU A 343 38.54 -4.66 27.79
CA GLU A 343 39.50 -5.59 27.17
C GLU A 343 38.82 -6.52 26.15
N GLU A 344 37.67 -7.10 26.48
CA GLU A 344 36.84 -7.92 25.58
C GLU A 344 36.44 -7.13 24.33
N ASN A 345 35.93 -5.90 24.51
CA ASN A 345 35.58 -4.99 23.41
C ASN A 345 36.78 -4.67 22.50
N ALA A 346 37.97 -4.48 23.08
CA ALA A 346 39.20 -4.23 22.34
C ALA A 346 39.67 -5.47 21.57
N ALA A 347 39.63 -6.65 22.19
CA ALA A 347 39.97 -7.93 21.58
C ALA A 347 39.04 -8.26 20.39
N ASN A 348 37.73 -8.15 20.58
CA ASN A 348 36.73 -8.35 19.52
C ASN A 348 36.96 -7.37 18.34
N THR A 349 37.24 -6.10 18.64
CA THR A 349 37.56 -5.08 17.62
C THR A 349 38.86 -5.39 16.86
N LEU A 350 39.88 -5.93 17.54
CA LEU A 350 41.13 -6.38 16.93
C LEU A 350 40.95 -7.63 16.04
N ALA A 351 40.09 -8.57 16.45
CA ALA A 351 39.76 -9.75 15.66
C ALA A 351 39.07 -9.36 14.33
N PHE A 352 38.02 -8.52 14.38
CA PHE A 352 37.33 -8.03 13.18
C PHE A 352 38.22 -7.21 12.24
N TYR A 353 39.14 -6.41 12.79
CA TYR A 353 40.15 -5.69 12.00
C TYR A 353 41.02 -6.64 11.15
N GLN A 354 41.41 -7.79 11.72
CA GLN A 354 42.23 -8.79 11.02
C GLN A 354 41.42 -9.60 9.98
N SER A 355 40.22 -10.06 10.33
CA SER A 355 39.43 -11.00 9.52
C SER A 355 38.52 -10.30 8.48
N VAL A 356 37.67 -9.37 8.91
CA VAL A 356 36.61 -8.79 8.07
C VAL A 356 37.09 -7.55 7.31
N TYR A 357 37.88 -6.68 7.95
CA TYR A 357 38.23 -5.37 7.39
C TYR A 357 39.61 -5.30 6.71
N SER A 358 40.19 -6.46 6.41
CA SER A 358 41.43 -6.61 5.63
C SER A 358 42.60 -5.77 6.17
N ARG A 359 42.75 -5.68 7.50
CA ARG A 359 43.80 -4.92 8.20
C ARG A 359 43.84 -3.40 7.89
N SER A 360 42.70 -2.78 7.56
CA SER A 360 42.60 -1.31 7.43
C SER A 360 41.65 -0.70 8.48
N TRP A 361 42.18 0.16 9.36
CA TRP A 361 41.36 0.80 10.40
C TRP A 361 40.39 1.82 9.78
N GLN A 362 40.82 2.58 8.76
CA GLN A 362 39.93 3.46 8.00
C GLN A 362 38.75 2.71 7.38
N ARG A 363 38.99 1.51 6.83
CA ARG A 363 37.94 0.67 6.24
C ARG A 363 36.96 0.16 7.31
N MET A 364 37.48 -0.32 8.45
CA MET A 364 36.64 -0.70 9.59
C MET A 364 35.78 0.46 10.08
N PHE A 365 36.36 1.66 10.27
CA PHE A 365 35.63 2.85 10.71
C PHE A 365 34.50 3.29 9.77
N ARG A 366 34.66 3.04 8.46
CA ARG A 366 33.65 3.38 7.45
C ARG A 366 32.55 2.32 7.29
N LEU A 367 32.83 1.05 7.58
CA LEU A 367 31.94 -0.07 7.24
C LEU A 367 31.34 -0.81 8.44
N ARG A 368 31.97 -0.79 9.62
CA ARG A 368 31.44 -1.46 10.82
C ARG A 368 30.25 -0.65 11.40
N PRO A 369 29.09 -1.28 11.67
CA PRO A 369 27.96 -0.62 12.33
C PRO A 369 28.36 -0.01 13.68
N ARG A 370 27.79 1.15 14.02
CA ARG A 370 27.91 1.76 15.35
C ARG A 370 26.79 2.75 15.63
N ILE A 371 26.53 2.98 16.92
CA ILE A 371 25.62 4.04 17.38
C ILE A 371 26.27 5.41 17.20
N ARG A 372 25.46 6.42 16.87
CA ARG A 372 25.86 7.83 16.81
C ARG A 372 25.26 8.60 17.99
N PHE A 373 26.12 9.17 18.82
CA PHE A 373 25.73 9.92 20.01
C PHE A 373 25.52 11.43 19.75
N ASN A 374 25.83 11.91 18.54
CA ASN A 374 25.79 13.33 18.15
C ASN A 374 24.47 13.76 17.48
N GLY A 375 23.35 13.10 17.81
CA GLY A 375 22.04 13.42 17.25
C GLY A 375 20.92 12.53 17.78
N CYS A 376 19.75 12.60 17.15
CA CYS A 376 18.59 11.77 17.45
C CYS A 376 18.22 10.89 16.25
N TYR A 377 17.82 9.65 16.52
CA TYR A 377 17.24 8.73 15.54
C TYR A 377 15.74 9.01 15.46
N ILE A 378 15.18 9.09 14.25
CA ILE A 378 13.79 9.51 14.02
C ILE A 378 13.11 8.49 13.09
N SER A 379 11.97 7.95 13.52
CA SER A 379 11.10 7.11 12.71
C SER A 379 9.75 7.78 12.55
N THR A 380 9.47 8.28 11.34
CA THR A 380 8.17 8.84 10.95
C THR A 380 7.21 7.72 10.58
N VAL A 381 6.02 7.71 11.17
CA VAL A 381 4.97 6.72 10.91
C VAL A 381 3.67 7.44 10.54
N ASN A 382 3.16 7.15 9.34
CA ASN A 382 1.96 7.76 8.79
C ASN A 382 0.84 6.73 8.72
N TYR A 383 -0.34 7.05 9.27
CA TYR A 383 -1.55 6.23 9.05
C TYR A 383 -2.76 7.08 8.63
N MET A 384 -3.59 6.49 7.79
CA MET A 384 -4.81 7.14 7.28
C MET A 384 -6.00 6.81 8.20
N ARG A 385 -6.55 7.82 8.87
CA ARG A 385 -7.85 7.74 9.55
C ARG A 385 -8.92 8.37 8.66
N SER A 386 -10.07 7.72 8.53
CA SER A 386 -11.25 8.36 7.94
C SER A 386 -11.71 9.52 8.84
N GLY A 387 -11.77 10.73 8.27
CA GLY A 387 -12.40 11.87 8.92
C GLY A 387 -13.92 11.70 9.03
N GLN A 388 -14.55 12.49 9.89
CA GLN A 388 -15.99 12.46 10.11
C GLN A 388 -16.73 12.88 8.83
N ALA A 389 -17.63 12.04 8.34
CA ALA A 389 -18.36 12.30 7.11
C ALA A 389 -19.53 13.28 7.37
N SER A 390 -19.60 14.36 6.61
CA SER A 390 -20.80 15.20 6.56
C SER A 390 -21.88 14.48 5.76
N HIS A 391 -23.11 14.42 6.29
CA HIS A 391 -24.25 13.69 5.71
C HIS A 391 -24.57 14.07 4.25
N ASN A 392 -24.13 15.24 3.78
CA ASN A 392 -24.42 15.76 2.44
C ASN A 392 -23.29 15.53 1.40
N GLN A 393 -22.20 14.82 1.73
CA GLN A 393 -21.11 14.56 0.78
C GLN A 393 -21.07 13.13 0.25
N VAL A 394 -20.97 13.01 -1.08
CA VAL A 394 -20.80 11.73 -1.79
C VAL A 394 -19.44 11.10 -1.42
N THR A 395 -19.44 9.78 -1.23
CA THR A 395 -18.34 8.92 -0.70
C THR A 395 -17.01 8.91 -1.49
N TRP A 396 -16.87 9.74 -2.53
CA TRP A 396 -15.58 10.00 -3.19
C TRP A 396 -14.72 11.04 -2.45
N ASN A 397 -15.35 12.01 -1.76
CA ASN A 397 -14.66 13.11 -1.08
C ASN A 397 -14.67 12.97 0.45
N SER A 398 -14.77 11.76 1.00
CA SER A 398 -14.58 11.54 2.44
C SER A 398 -13.18 12.03 2.85
N PRO A 399 -13.06 13.04 3.72
CA PRO A 399 -11.76 13.58 4.10
C PRO A 399 -10.96 12.49 4.81
N VAL A 400 -9.70 12.28 4.38
CA VAL A 400 -8.78 11.36 5.04
C VAL A 400 -7.82 12.17 5.87
N HIS A 401 -7.88 12.00 7.19
CA HIS A 401 -6.92 12.59 8.11
C HIS A 401 -5.68 11.69 8.13
N ILE A 402 -4.59 12.18 7.53
CA ILE A 402 -3.28 11.53 7.66
C ILE A 402 -2.74 11.91 9.03
N VAL A 403 -2.63 10.93 9.92
CA VAL A 403 -1.97 11.10 11.21
C VAL A 403 -0.51 10.71 11.03
N THR A 404 0.37 11.70 11.03
CA THR A 404 1.81 11.55 11.16
C THR A 404 2.17 11.54 12.64
N TYR A 405 2.95 10.56 13.08
CA TYR A 405 3.62 10.60 14.38
C TYR A 405 5.08 10.16 14.24
N TYR A 406 5.90 10.59 15.18
CA TYR A 406 7.34 10.39 15.18
C TYR A 406 7.76 9.63 16.43
N ARG A 407 8.56 8.57 16.27
CA ARG A 407 9.32 7.97 17.36
C ARG A 407 10.75 8.51 17.32
N TYR A 408 11.14 9.23 18.36
CA TYR A 408 12.48 9.75 18.58
C TYR A 408 13.24 8.87 19.57
N LEU A 409 14.49 8.56 19.25
CA LEU A 409 15.43 7.84 20.13
C LEU A 409 16.75 8.60 20.19
N ARG A 410 17.25 8.88 21.40
CA ARG A 410 18.56 9.48 21.63
C ARG A 410 19.39 8.60 22.55
N PHE A 411 20.55 8.17 22.09
CA PHE A 411 21.49 7.36 22.85
C PHE A 411 22.60 8.25 23.46
N PHE A 412 23.13 7.84 24.62
CA PHE A 412 24.25 8.48 25.31
C PHE A 412 25.40 7.48 25.52
N ARG A 413 26.64 7.97 25.58
CA ARG A 413 27.88 7.16 25.67
C ARG A 413 27.99 6.29 26.93
N ASP A 414 27.16 6.51 27.94
CA ASP A 414 27.15 5.79 29.23
C ASP A 414 26.06 4.69 29.29
N GLY A 415 25.52 4.24 28.15
CA GLY A 415 24.49 3.21 28.08
C GLY A 415 23.06 3.69 28.38
N SER A 416 22.84 4.98 28.65
CA SER A 416 21.49 5.56 28.81
C SER A 416 20.89 5.99 27.47
N ALA A 417 19.56 5.98 27.38
CA ALA A 417 18.78 6.43 26.24
C ALA A 417 17.55 7.27 26.68
N ILE A 418 17.01 8.06 25.75
CA ILE A 418 15.68 8.68 25.83
C ILE A 418 14.84 8.14 24.66
N SER A 419 13.57 7.82 24.91
CA SER A 419 12.57 7.45 23.90
C SER A 419 11.33 8.33 24.01
N LEU A 420 10.96 9.03 22.93
CA LEU A 420 9.76 9.87 22.87
C LEU A 420 8.89 9.47 21.67
N LEU A 421 7.58 9.39 21.88
CA LEU A 421 6.59 9.12 20.84
C LEU A 421 5.60 10.28 20.80
N THR A 422 5.63 11.11 19.76
CA THR A 422 4.82 12.34 19.70
C THR A 422 4.46 12.72 18.26
N THR A 423 3.47 13.58 18.08
CA THR A 423 3.14 14.20 16.79
C THR A 423 3.95 15.47 16.51
N ALA A 424 4.69 16.01 17.48
CA ALA A 424 5.55 17.18 17.30
C ALA A 424 6.71 16.91 16.32
N GLU A 425 7.08 17.92 15.54
CA GLU A 425 8.02 17.79 14.42
C GLU A 425 9.49 17.81 14.88
N PRO A 426 10.43 17.33 14.04
CA PRO A 426 11.85 17.24 14.43
C PRO A 426 12.49 18.56 14.85
N ALA A 427 12.01 19.69 14.31
CA ALA A 427 12.50 21.02 14.69
C ALA A 427 12.23 21.32 16.17
N ASP A 428 11.02 21.05 16.66
CA ASP A 428 10.62 21.31 18.04
C ASP A 428 11.27 20.30 19.02
N VAL A 429 11.44 19.05 18.58
CA VAL A 429 11.82 17.95 19.47
C VAL A 429 13.32 17.77 19.62
N VAL A 430 14.10 17.84 18.52
CA VAL A 430 15.51 17.38 18.53
C VAL A 430 16.40 18.21 19.45
N HIS A 431 16.14 19.52 19.57
CA HIS A 431 16.87 20.41 20.48
C HIS A 431 16.52 20.20 21.96
N HIS A 432 15.29 19.77 22.25
CA HIS A 432 14.78 19.61 23.62
C HIS A 432 14.86 18.18 24.16
N LEU A 433 15.28 17.20 23.37
CA LEU A 433 15.45 15.82 23.80
C LEU A 433 16.76 15.61 24.61
N THR A 434 16.93 16.33 25.72
CA THR A 434 18.09 16.27 26.63
C THR A 434 17.73 15.68 27.99
N ARG A 435 18.72 15.23 28.76
CA ARG A 435 18.49 14.71 30.12
C ARG A 435 17.87 15.75 31.05
N ASP A 436 18.35 16.97 30.94
CA ASP A 436 17.95 18.08 31.80
C ASP A 436 16.51 18.49 31.51
N ALA A 437 16.09 18.47 30.24
CA ALA A 437 14.69 18.70 29.86
C ALA A 437 13.75 17.58 30.34
N VAL A 438 14.16 16.31 30.23
CA VAL A 438 13.41 15.15 30.75
C VAL A 438 13.27 15.23 32.28
N ALA A 439 14.30 15.72 32.99
CA ALA A 439 14.21 15.98 34.43
C ALA A 439 13.32 17.19 34.77
N LEU A 440 13.44 18.30 34.03
CA LEU A 440 12.70 19.56 34.21
C LEU A 440 11.18 19.42 34.04
N HIS A 441 10.76 18.45 33.22
CA HIS A 441 9.34 18.14 32.93
C HIS A 441 8.85 16.85 33.60
N ALA A 442 9.66 16.21 34.44
CA ALA A 442 9.24 15.05 35.23
C ALA A 442 7.99 15.38 36.08
N GLY A 443 7.06 14.43 36.17
CA GLY A 443 5.75 14.66 36.82
C GLY A 443 4.84 15.66 36.11
N GLY A 444 5.25 16.21 34.96
CA GLY A 444 4.49 17.19 34.18
C GLY A 444 4.69 18.65 34.55
N ALA A 445 5.76 18.97 35.29
CA ALA A 445 6.13 20.33 35.67
C ALA A 445 6.47 21.23 34.46
N ASN A 446 6.42 22.55 34.68
CA ASN A 446 6.83 23.59 33.73
C ASN A 446 6.20 23.49 32.31
N PRO A 447 4.89 23.25 32.14
CA PRO A 447 4.27 22.95 30.84
C PRO A 447 4.26 24.13 29.84
N HIS A 448 4.77 25.30 30.22
CA HIS A 448 4.80 26.52 29.42
C HIS A 448 6.10 26.72 28.63
N LEU A 449 7.13 25.91 28.89
CA LEU A 449 8.44 26.03 28.21
C LEU A 449 8.41 25.29 26.85
N PRO A 450 9.16 25.75 25.83
CA PRO A 450 9.31 25.03 24.55
C PRO A 450 9.77 23.57 24.72
N SER A 451 10.55 23.29 25.76
CA SER A 451 11.01 21.94 26.10
C SER A 451 9.93 21.01 26.65
N ALA A 452 8.68 21.47 26.84
CA ALA A 452 7.58 20.66 27.38
C ALA A 452 7.25 19.41 26.53
N VAL A 453 7.68 19.35 25.26
CA VAL A 453 7.67 18.13 24.44
C VAL A 453 8.43 16.95 25.08
N ALA A 454 9.39 17.21 25.97
CA ALA A 454 10.13 16.20 26.72
C ALA A 454 9.32 15.62 27.91
N LYS A 455 8.14 16.15 28.24
CA LYS A 455 7.25 15.63 29.30
C LYS A 455 6.81 14.18 29.07
N GLU A 456 6.64 13.79 27.81
CA GLU A 456 6.20 12.44 27.40
C GLU A 456 7.40 11.53 27.04
N ALA A 457 8.64 11.99 27.27
CA ALA A 457 9.84 11.26 26.92
C ALA A 457 10.24 10.30 28.06
N LEU A 458 10.25 9.01 27.74
CA LEU A 458 10.62 7.93 28.65
C LEU A 458 12.15 7.84 28.79
N LYS A 459 12.65 7.65 30.01
CA LYS A 459 14.05 7.22 30.19
C LYS A 459 14.19 5.78 29.74
N GLY A 460 15.38 5.43 29.29
CA GLY A 460 15.75 4.06 28.99
C GLY A 460 17.24 3.77 29.12
N ARG A 461 17.59 2.51 28.88
CA ARG A 461 18.97 2.02 28.71
C ARG A 461 19.11 1.29 27.38
N TRP A 462 20.32 1.24 26.85
CA TRP A 462 20.66 0.51 25.63
C TRP A 462 21.89 -0.39 25.82
N ARG A 463 21.92 -1.49 25.08
CA ARG A 463 23.12 -2.31 24.79
C ARG A 463 23.04 -2.86 23.38
N LEU A 464 24.12 -3.47 22.91
CA LEU A 464 24.15 -4.27 21.69
C LEU A 464 23.82 -5.73 22.00
N ALA A 465 23.35 -6.46 20.98
CA ALA A 465 23.18 -7.90 21.04
C ALA A 465 24.54 -8.63 21.15
N ARG A 466 24.54 -9.74 21.90
CA ARG A 466 25.64 -10.70 22.10
C ARG A 466 25.30 -12.00 21.36
N GLU A 467 26.30 -12.85 21.14
CA GLU A 467 26.08 -14.20 20.58
C GLU A 467 25.14 -15.04 21.47
N ALA A 468 25.20 -14.86 22.79
CA ALA A 468 24.28 -15.48 23.75
C ALA A 468 22.80 -15.05 23.59
N ASP A 469 22.51 -13.89 22.96
CA ASP A 469 21.13 -13.48 22.66
C ASP A 469 20.54 -14.25 21.45
N ASN A 470 21.38 -14.87 20.61
CA ASN A 470 20.99 -15.63 19.41
C ASN A 470 21.90 -16.86 19.20
N PRO A 471 21.82 -17.90 20.06
CA PRO A 471 22.71 -19.05 20.00
C PRO A 471 22.61 -19.79 18.65
N GLY A 472 23.76 -19.96 18.00
CA GLY A 472 23.91 -20.61 16.69
C GLY A 472 24.00 -19.65 15.49
N THR A 473 23.88 -18.34 15.70
CA THR A 473 24.10 -17.31 14.66
C THR A 473 25.52 -16.74 14.79
N PRO A 474 26.35 -16.68 13.73
CA PRO A 474 27.70 -16.13 13.81
C PRO A 474 27.71 -14.67 14.30
N LEU A 475 28.69 -14.32 15.13
CA LEU A 475 28.81 -12.97 15.73
C LEU A 475 28.85 -11.84 14.68
N SER A 476 29.34 -12.11 13.46
CA SER A 476 29.31 -11.18 12.33
C SER A 476 27.92 -10.92 11.70
N GLU A 477 26.93 -11.78 11.98
CA GLU A 477 25.53 -11.60 11.55
C GLU A 477 24.67 -10.97 12.67
N VAL A 478 25.07 -11.12 13.94
CA VAL A 478 24.47 -10.45 15.11
C VAL A 478 25.00 -9.01 15.29
N GLU A 479 26.20 -8.69 14.77
CA GLU A 479 26.82 -7.37 14.92
C GLU A 479 26.04 -6.24 14.23
N GLY A 480 25.27 -5.51 15.04
CA GLY A 480 24.58 -4.28 14.65
C GLY A 480 23.25 -4.05 15.37
N ASP A 481 22.64 -5.11 15.91
CA ASP A 481 21.36 -5.00 16.60
C ASP A 481 21.48 -4.32 17.97
N VAL A 482 20.62 -3.32 18.17
CA VAL A 482 20.53 -2.54 19.41
C VAL A 482 19.30 -2.99 20.21
N ILE A 483 19.53 -3.34 21.47
CA ILE A 483 18.52 -3.71 22.47
C ILE A 483 18.26 -2.49 23.36
N ILE A 484 16.98 -2.13 23.53
CA ILE A 484 16.54 -0.92 24.25
C ILE A 484 15.45 -1.31 25.25
N GLU A 485 15.57 -0.83 26.48
CA GLU A 485 14.56 -0.93 27.54
C GLU A 485 14.17 0.47 28.02
N THR A 486 12.88 0.71 28.29
CA THR A 486 12.34 2.03 28.70
C THR A 486 11.39 1.93 29.89
N GLU A 487 11.25 3.02 30.64
CA GLU A 487 10.30 3.13 31.75
C GLU A 487 8.88 2.75 31.29
N GLY A 488 8.19 1.90 32.07
CA GLY A 488 6.79 1.51 31.81
C GLY A 488 6.55 0.38 30.78
N GLN A 489 7.55 -0.09 30.02
CA GLN A 489 7.36 -1.21 29.07
C GLN A 489 8.38 -2.35 29.28
N ARG A 490 7.87 -3.56 29.58
CA ARG A 490 8.65 -4.81 29.60
C ARG A 490 8.78 -5.47 28.22
N GLN A 491 8.89 -4.71 27.12
CA GLN A 491 8.88 -5.30 25.78
C GLN A 491 9.89 -4.63 24.84
N PHE A 492 10.74 -5.47 24.23
CA PHE A 492 11.90 -5.10 23.43
C PHE A 492 11.53 -4.26 22.20
N SER A 493 12.36 -3.25 21.89
CA SER A 493 12.36 -2.57 20.59
C SER A 493 13.71 -2.81 19.89
N THR A 494 13.82 -3.93 19.15
CA THR A 494 15.01 -4.26 18.36
C THR A 494 15.11 -3.37 17.13
N MET A 495 16.15 -2.54 17.02
CA MET A 495 16.35 -1.69 15.83
C MET A 495 17.10 -2.47 14.73
N ALA A 496 16.41 -3.42 14.11
CA ALA A 496 17.02 -4.40 13.21
C ALA A 496 17.68 -3.78 11.97
N SER A 497 18.94 -4.16 11.71
CA SER A 497 19.56 -3.97 10.39
C SER A 497 18.98 -4.99 9.41
N ARG A 498 18.53 -4.54 8.23
CA ARG A 498 17.59 -5.32 7.40
C ARG A 498 18.24 -6.47 6.61
N ALA A 499 18.25 -7.67 7.20
CA ALA A 499 18.58 -8.94 6.54
C ALA A 499 17.44 -9.98 6.62
N ASN A 500 17.64 -11.16 6.02
CA ASN A 500 16.58 -12.09 5.58
C ASN A 500 16.09 -13.09 6.65
N SER A 501 14.76 -13.24 6.74
CA SER A 501 14.01 -14.49 7.02
C SER A 501 14.44 -15.45 8.16
N GLY A 502 13.72 -15.40 9.29
CA GLY A 502 13.84 -16.35 10.42
C GLY A 502 12.52 -16.96 10.92
N ARG A 503 11.81 -17.76 10.11
CA ARG A 503 10.65 -18.57 10.58
C ARG A 503 10.91 -20.07 10.36
N ARG A 504 11.13 -20.79 11.47
CA ARG A 504 11.38 -22.24 11.63
C ARG A 504 11.27 -23.08 10.34
N SER A 505 12.42 -23.34 9.73
CA SER A 505 12.62 -24.11 8.50
C SER A 505 12.58 -25.61 8.75
N GLY A 506 11.38 -26.19 8.75
CA GLY A 506 11.17 -27.65 8.67
C GLY A 506 10.49 -28.03 7.35
N PRO A 507 10.68 -29.26 6.83
CA PRO A 507 10.03 -29.69 5.59
C PRO A 507 8.50 -29.60 5.67
N LEU A 508 7.94 -29.90 6.85
CA LEU A 508 6.50 -29.74 7.12
C LEU A 508 6.05 -28.27 7.06
N SER A 509 6.84 -27.31 7.58
CA SER A 509 6.45 -25.89 7.54
C SER A 509 6.49 -25.32 6.12
N PHE A 510 7.33 -25.84 5.23
CA PHE A 510 7.27 -25.50 3.80
C PHE A 510 5.93 -25.93 3.18
N LEU A 511 5.47 -27.15 3.46
CA LEU A 511 4.18 -27.68 2.99
C LEU A 511 2.99 -26.89 3.56
N THR A 512 3.01 -26.52 4.85
CA THR A 512 1.96 -25.66 5.43
C THR A 512 1.92 -24.28 4.76
N ASN A 513 3.09 -23.65 4.57
CA ASN A 513 3.23 -22.33 3.94
C ASN A 513 2.88 -22.34 2.43
N LEU A 514 2.86 -23.51 1.77
CA LEU A 514 2.45 -23.64 0.38
C LEU A 514 0.98 -23.26 0.20
N TYR A 515 0.11 -23.62 1.14
CA TYR A 515 -1.34 -23.38 1.04
C TYR A 515 -1.83 -22.03 1.59
N ASP A 516 -0.95 -21.28 2.25
CA ASP A 516 -1.22 -19.96 2.83
C ASP A 516 -1.81 -18.94 1.83
N LEU A 517 -2.61 -18.00 2.30
CA LEU A 517 -3.28 -16.99 1.47
C LEU A 517 -2.29 -15.97 0.89
N ASP A 518 -1.21 -15.60 1.60
CA ASP A 518 -0.17 -14.71 1.08
C ASP A 518 0.62 -15.32 -0.08
N THR A 519 0.86 -16.64 -0.03
CA THR A 519 1.42 -17.40 -1.16
C THR A 519 0.54 -17.29 -2.40
N LEU A 520 -0.79 -17.19 -2.23
CA LEU A 520 -1.74 -17.06 -3.34
C LEU A 520 -1.83 -15.58 -3.81
N ASP A 521 -2.34 -14.69 -2.98
CA ASP A 521 -2.43 -13.25 -3.25
C ASP A 521 -2.35 -12.47 -1.93
N THR A 522 -1.35 -11.58 -1.78
CA THR A 522 -1.19 -10.76 -0.56
C THR A 522 -2.39 -9.83 -0.32
N ARG A 523 -3.18 -9.57 -1.36
CA ARG A 523 -4.49 -8.88 -1.32
C ARG A 523 -5.61 -9.66 -0.61
N PHE A 524 -5.31 -10.79 0.03
CA PHE A 524 -6.22 -11.58 0.86
C PHE A 524 -6.02 -11.35 2.35
N THR A 525 -4.78 -11.03 2.75
CA THR A 525 -4.35 -10.78 4.13
C THR A 525 -4.13 -9.27 4.37
N THR A 526 -3.71 -8.53 3.34
CA THR A 526 -3.46 -7.09 3.36
C THR A 526 -4.68 -6.32 2.82
N PRO A 527 -5.26 -5.38 3.59
CA PRO A 527 -6.30 -4.50 3.09
C PRO A 527 -5.78 -3.66 1.92
N SER A 528 -6.56 -3.53 0.84
CA SER A 528 -6.11 -2.85 -0.39
C SER A 528 -5.79 -1.37 -0.23
N SER A 529 -6.17 -0.74 0.89
CA SER A 529 -5.85 0.65 1.26
C SER A 529 -4.61 0.81 2.15
N VAL A 530 -3.87 -0.27 2.45
CA VAL A 530 -2.66 -0.24 3.29
C VAL A 530 -1.44 -0.64 2.46
N PRO A 531 -0.31 0.09 2.55
CA PRO A 531 0.98 -0.34 2.02
C PRO A 531 1.38 -1.74 2.49
N TYR A 532 1.87 -2.60 1.58
CA TYR A 532 2.19 -4.00 1.93
C TYR A 532 3.30 -4.11 2.98
N ARG A 533 4.32 -3.22 2.95
CA ARG A 533 5.36 -3.20 3.99
C ARG A 533 4.75 -2.92 5.37
N ALA A 534 4.06 -1.78 5.53
CA ALA A 534 3.41 -1.40 6.79
C ALA A 534 2.39 -2.44 7.30
N ALA A 535 1.75 -3.19 6.40
CA ALA A 535 0.86 -4.29 6.75
C ALA A 535 1.59 -5.55 7.24
N ASN A 536 2.84 -5.80 6.82
CA ASN A 536 3.68 -6.85 7.35
C ASN A 536 4.35 -6.42 8.65
N ASP A 537 4.91 -5.21 8.69
CA ASP A 537 5.55 -4.63 9.87
C ASP A 537 4.57 -4.71 11.08
N LYS A 538 3.30 -4.28 10.89
CA LYS A 538 2.25 -4.39 11.91
C LYS A 538 1.88 -5.83 12.30
N ARG A 539 2.02 -6.83 11.42
CA ARG A 539 1.76 -8.23 11.78
C ARG A 539 2.84 -8.82 12.66
N GLU A 540 4.08 -8.35 12.52
CA GLU A 540 5.17 -8.79 13.39
C GLU A 540 4.92 -8.31 14.83
N ASP A 541 4.40 -7.08 15.01
CA ASP A 541 3.85 -6.57 16.28
C ASP A 541 2.61 -7.35 16.77
N ASP A 542 1.56 -7.47 15.94
CA ASP A 542 0.25 -8.03 16.33
C ASP A 542 0.30 -9.54 16.67
N ASN A 543 1.32 -10.30 16.23
CA ASN A 543 1.48 -11.73 16.54
C ASN A 543 1.47 -12.03 18.06
N ASN A 544 1.74 -11.03 18.91
CA ASN A 544 1.71 -11.16 20.37
C ASN A 544 0.41 -10.70 21.04
N LYS A 545 -0.60 -10.17 20.33
CA LYS A 545 -1.77 -9.51 20.95
C LYS A 545 -3.15 -9.86 20.36
N THR A 546 -3.72 -10.94 20.90
CA THR A 546 -5.17 -11.24 21.03
C THR A 546 -6.02 -11.46 19.77
N ALA A 547 -7.03 -12.32 19.92
CA ALA A 547 -7.99 -12.61 18.86
C ALA A 547 -8.90 -11.43 18.53
N ASN A 548 -9.37 -11.37 17.28
CA ASN A 548 -10.34 -10.40 16.80
C ASN A 548 -11.66 -10.49 17.59
N LYS A 549 -12.02 -9.42 18.32
CA LYS A 549 -13.18 -9.36 19.23
C LYS A 549 -14.55 -9.66 18.57
N GLN A 550 -14.64 -9.59 17.23
CA GLN A 550 -15.89 -9.83 16.48
C GLN A 550 -16.08 -11.30 16.03
N ALA A 551 -15.11 -12.19 16.26
CA ALA A 551 -15.14 -13.55 15.76
C ALA A 551 -15.67 -14.55 16.80
N GLU A 552 -16.54 -15.48 16.38
CA GLU A 552 -17.12 -16.48 17.28
C GLU A 552 -16.07 -17.52 17.74
N PRO A 553 -16.21 -18.12 18.94
CA PRO A 553 -15.38 -19.25 19.36
C PRO A 553 -15.48 -20.42 18.37
N SER A 554 -14.42 -21.21 18.26
CA SER A 554 -14.33 -22.25 17.23
C SER A 554 -15.26 -23.42 17.52
N LYS A 555 -15.97 -23.86 16.48
CA LYS A 555 -16.98 -24.92 16.55
C LYS A 555 -16.47 -26.28 16.08
N TRP A 556 -15.25 -26.37 15.53
CA TRP A 556 -14.64 -27.63 15.08
C TRP A 556 -14.66 -28.76 16.13
N ASN A 557 -14.62 -28.41 17.42
CA ASN A 557 -14.60 -29.36 18.54
C ASN A 557 -15.98 -29.62 19.17
N THR A 558 -17.09 -29.23 18.54
CA THR A 558 -18.45 -29.51 19.06
C THR A 558 -19.02 -30.82 18.48
N PRO A 559 -19.96 -31.48 19.18
CA PRO A 559 -20.65 -32.66 18.64
C PRO A 559 -21.33 -32.42 17.29
N GLU A 560 -21.82 -31.21 17.05
CA GLU A 560 -22.37 -30.76 15.75
C GLU A 560 -21.34 -30.95 14.62
N PHE A 561 -20.11 -30.47 14.83
CA PHE A 561 -19.06 -30.55 13.81
C PHE A 561 -18.43 -31.92 13.71
N TYR A 562 -18.28 -32.68 14.79
CA TYR A 562 -17.86 -34.08 14.69
C TYR A 562 -18.85 -34.89 13.85
N PHE A 563 -20.16 -34.70 14.04
CA PHE A 563 -21.18 -35.33 13.21
C PHE A 563 -21.08 -34.91 11.73
N TYR A 564 -20.96 -33.60 11.45
CA TYR A 564 -20.78 -33.12 10.06
C TYR A 564 -19.50 -33.67 9.42
N THR A 565 -18.38 -33.72 10.14
CA THR A 565 -17.11 -34.27 9.65
C THR A 565 -17.26 -35.76 9.35
N VAL A 566 -17.90 -36.55 10.21
CA VAL A 566 -18.17 -37.98 9.95
C VAL A 566 -19.04 -38.15 8.71
N VAL A 567 -20.18 -37.45 8.60
CA VAL A 567 -21.07 -37.57 7.43
C VAL A 567 -20.37 -37.16 6.14
N LEU A 568 -19.67 -36.02 6.12
CA LEU A 568 -18.95 -35.56 4.93
C LEU A 568 -17.78 -36.49 4.57
N SER A 569 -17.15 -37.17 5.53
CA SER A 569 -16.06 -38.11 5.26
C SER A 569 -16.51 -39.37 4.49
N PHE A 570 -17.80 -39.74 4.57
CA PHE A 570 -18.40 -40.79 3.73
C PHE A 570 -19.03 -40.23 2.45
N VAL A 571 -19.78 -39.12 2.56
CA VAL A 571 -20.53 -38.55 1.44
C VAL A 571 -19.62 -38.02 0.34
N VAL A 572 -18.52 -37.32 0.66
CA VAL A 572 -17.66 -36.74 -0.38
C VAL A 572 -16.96 -37.83 -1.23
N PRO A 573 -16.34 -38.88 -0.66
CA PRO A 573 -15.86 -40.02 -1.45
C PRO A 573 -16.96 -40.73 -2.25
N TYR A 574 -18.18 -40.84 -1.69
CA TYR A 574 -19.31 -41.44 -2.41
C TYR A 574 -19.75 -40.62 -3.64
N MET A 575 -19.71 -39.28 -3.56
CA MET A 575 -19.95 -38.40 -4.70
C MET A 575 -18.96 -38.68 -5.85
N PHE A 576 -17.65 -38.72 -5.55
CA PHE A 576 -16.62 -39.09 -6.52
C PHE A 576 -16.82 -40.52 -7.05
N TRP A 577 -17.20 -41.47 -6.18
CA TRP A 577 -17.43 -42.86 -6.59
C TRP A 577 -18.58 -43.02 -7.59
N ILE A 578 -19.65 -42.22 -7.51
CA ILE A 578 -20.74 -42.24 -8.48
C ILE A 578 -20.26 -41.75 -9.85
N ALA A 579 -19.56 -40.62 -9.92
CA ALA A 579 -19.05 -40.07 -11.18
C ALA A 579 -18.01 -41.02 -11.82
N TYR A 580 -17.13 -41.59 -11.00
CA TYR A 580 -16.21 -42.67 -11.36
C TYR A 580 -16.91 -44.00 -11.74
N ARG A 581 -18.14 -44.27 -11.27
CA ARG A 581 -18.91 -45.46 -11.66
C ARG A 581 -19.36 -45.37 -13.11
N VAL A 582 -19.93 -44.22 -13.49
CA VAL A 582 -20.36 -43.94 -14.86
C VAL A 582 -19.17 -43.88 -15.82
N SER A 583 -18.03 -43.37 -15.35
CA SER A 583 -16.79 -43.22 -16.15
C SER A 583 -15.99 -44.51 -16.36
N ARG A 584 -16.43 -45.68 -15.87
CA ARG A 584 -15.68 -46.95 -16.01
C ARG A 584 -15.96 -47.65 -17.35
N PRO A 585 -14.97 -48.36 -17.94
CA PRO A 585 -15.20 -49.26 -19.08
C PRO A 585 -16.23 -50.37 -18.86
N SER A 586 -16.58 -50.64 -17.60
CA SER A 586 -17.64 -51.59 -17.21
C SER A 586 -19.05 -50.99 -17.20
N ASP A 587 -19.22 -49.69 -17.48
CA ASP A 587 -20.55 -49.10 -17.63
C ASP A 587 -21.11 -49.44 -19.02
N PRO A 588 -22.36 -49.95 -19.14
CA PRO A 588 -22.94 -50.30 -20.44
C PRO A 588 -22.96 -49.15 -21.46
N ARG A 589 -22.92 -47.90 -21.00
CA ARG A 589 -22.98 -46.67 -21.84
C ARG A 589 -21.59 -46.23 -22.33
N TYR A 590 -20.50 -46.83 -21.85
CA TYR A 590 -19.12 -46.40 -22.11
C TYR A 590 -18.78 -46.23 -23.59
N HIS A 591 -19.22 -47.18 -24.42
CA HIS A 591 -19.04 -47.16 -25.87
C HIS A 591 -19.59 -45.90 -26.57
N LYS A 592 -20.59 -45.21 -25.98
CA LYS A 592 -21.17 -43.98 -26.54
C LYS A 592 -20.23 -42.77 -26.42
N PHE A 593 -19.34 -42.76 -25.43
CA PHE A 593 -18.43 -41.62 -25.17
C PHE A 593 -16.94 -41.94 -25.30
N GLU A 594 -16.56 -43.22 -25.40
CA GLU A 594 -15.18 -43.64 -25.68
C GLU A 594 -14.49 -42.92 -26.87
N PRO A 595 -15.17 -42.58 -27.99
CA PRO A 595 -14.55 -41.81 -29.08
C PRO A 595 -14.04 -40.40 -28.72
N TRP A 596 -14.39 -39.88 -27.54
CA TRP A 596 -13.88 -38.61 -27.00
C TRP A 596 -12.72 -38.79 -26.00
N LEU A 597 -12.29 -40.03 -25.76
CA LEU A 597 -11.19 -40.39 -24.87
C LEU A 597 -9.94 -40.74 -25.69
N GLN A 598 -8.76 -40.50 -25.12
CA GLN A 598 -7.47 -40.93 -25.67
C GLN A 598 -6.65 -41.64 -24.59
N ASP A 599 -5.66 -42.44 -24.98
CA ASP A 599 -4.73 -43.02 -24.01
C ASP A 599 -3.90 -41.90 -23.36
N GLY A 600 -3.82 -41.93 -22.03
CA GLY A 600 -3.12 -40.90 -21.24
C GLY A 600 -1.88 -41.46 -20.53
N TRP A 601 -1.33 -40.68 -19.60
CA TRP A 601 -0.05 -40.98 -18.96
C TRP A 601 -0.17 -41.91 -17.74
N ILE A 602 -1.38 -42.15 -17.23
CA ILE A 602 -1.64 -43.16 -16.18
C ILE A 602 -1.85 -44.52 -16.85
N PRO A 603 -1.04 -45.56 -16.54
CA PRO A 603 -1.18 -46.89 -17.12
C PRO A 603 -2.58 -47.48 -16.94
N GLY A 604 -3.16 -48.00 -18.03
CA GLY A 604 -4.52 -48.57 -18.02
C GLY A 604 -5.65 -47.54 -17.86
N ARG A 605 -5.37 -46.23 -18.01
CA ARG A 605 -6.40 -45.18 -17.98
C ARG A 605 -6.34 -44.31 -19.23
N LYS A 606 -7.48 -44.20 -19.90
CA LYS A 606 -7.72 -43.13 -20.87
C LYS A 606 -7.92 -41.79 -20.16
N ILE A 607 -7.81 -40.70 -20.90
CA ILE A 607 -8.04 -39.32 -20.47
C ILE A 607 -9.12 -38.67 -21.35
N ASP A 608 -10.01 -37.89 -20.74
CA ASP A 608 -11.02 -37.11 -21.42
C ASP A 608 -10.37 -35.95 -22.23
N VAL A 609 -10.54 -35.99 -23.55
CA VAL A 609 -10.05 -34.98 -24.49
C VAL A 609 -11.19 -34.29 -25.26
N SER A 610 -12.40 -34.33 -24.71
CA SER A 610 -13.62 -33.76 -25.27
C SER A 610 -13.58 -32.23 -25.40
N ASP A 611 -13.02 -31.53 -24.41
CA ASP A 611 -12.94 -30.07 -24.37
C ASP A 611 -11.80 -29.53 -25.24
N ALA A 612 -12.16 -28.91 -26.36
CA ALA A 612 -11.19 -28.40 -27.33
C ALA A 612 -10.35 -27.23 -26.80
N GLN A 613 -10.85 -26.43 -25.84
CA GLN A 613 -10.10 -25.28 -25.31
C GLN A 613 -9.02 -25.75 -24.33
N TYR A 614 -9.37 -26.60 -23.36
CA TYR A 614 -8.41 -27.16 -22.42
C TYR A 614 -7.40 -28.08 -23.13
N ARG A 615 -7.84 -28.91 -24.08
CA ARG A 615 -6.95 -29.72 -24.91
C ARG A 615 -5.94 -28.88 -25.68
N THR A 616 -6.37 -27.76 -26.28
CA THR A 616 -5.46 -26.84 -26.99
C THR A 616 -4.48 -26.18 -26.03
N PHE A 617 -4.92 -25.76 -24.84
CA PHE A 617 -4.02 -25.25 -23.80
C PHE A 617 -2.99 -26.33 -23.39
N ARG A 618 -3.45 -27.53 -23.01
CA ARG A 618 -2.65 -28.69 -22.56
C ARG A 618 -1.53 -29.02 -23.54
N MET A 619 -1.85 -29.20 -24.83
CA MET A 619 -0.86 -29.51 -25.87
C MET A 619 0.18 -28.39 -26.07
N ASN A 620 -0.14 -27.15 -25.68
CA ASN A 620 0.77 -26.01 -25.78
C ASN A 620 1.49 -25.67 -24.46
N VAL A 621 1.20 -26.35 -23.34
CA VAL A 621 1.86 -26.10 -22.04
C VAL A 621 3.39 -26.13 -22.14
N PRO A 622 4.04 -27.07 -22.87
CA PRO A 622 5.50 -27.06 -23.02
C PRO A 622 6.03 -25.77 -23.69
N TYR A 623 5.43 -25.36 -24.81
CA TYR A 623 5.84 -24.15 -25.55
C TYR A 623 5.59 -22.88 -24.74
N MET A 624 4.47 -22.81 -24.01
CA MET A 624 4.18 -21.70 -23.11
C MET A 624 5.13 -21.68 -21.90
N ALA A 625 5.48 -22.84 -21.33
CA ALA A 625 6.46 -22.93 -20.24
C ALA A 625 7.87 -22.48 -20.68
N LEU A 626 8.27 -22.78 -21.93
CA LEU A 626 9.49 -22.21 -22.52
C LEU A 626 9.40 -20.67 -22.61
N LEU A 627 8.28 -20.09 -23.07
CA LEU A 627 8.08 -18.63 -23.07
C LEU A 627 8.12 -18.01 -21.67
N LEU A 628 7.54 -18.68 -20.66
CA LEU A 628 7.53 -18.25 -19.27
C LEU A 628 8.95 -18.16 -18.68
N LEU A 629 9.89 -18.99 -19.16
CA LEU A 629 11.31 -18.93 -18.80
C LEU A 629 12.08 -17.94 -19.68
N PHE A 630 11.93 -18.02 -21.00
CA PHE A 630 12.70 -17.20 -21.95
C PHE A 630 12.36 -15.72 -21.89
N HIS A 631 11.10 -15.31 -21.66
CA HIS A 631 10.74 -13.88 -21.61
C HIS A 631 11.43 -13.14 -20.45
N PRO A 632 11.38 -13.62 -19.18
CA PRO A 632 12.18 -13.04 -18.09
C PRO A 632 13.70 -13.10 -18.34
N LEU A 633 14.22 -14.13 -19.02
CA LEU A 633 15.65 -14.20 -19.39
C LEU A 633 16.03 -13.16 -20.44
N LEU A 634 15.24 -13.01 -21.51
CA LEU A 634 15.41 -11.96 -22.52
C LEU A 634 15.30 -10.56 -21.90
N ARG A 635 14.40 -10.36 -20.93
CA ARG A 635 14.33 -9.12 -20.15
C ARG A 635 15.61 -8.88 -19.33
N ARG A 636 16.21 -9.91 -18.72
CA ARG A 636 17.50 -9.77 -18.02
C ARG A 636 18.62 -9.38 -18.99
N VAL A 637 18.70 -10.00 -20.17
CA VAL A 637 19.65 -9.64 -21.23
C VAL A 637 19.44 -8.19 -21.68
N TRP A 638 18.20 -7.78 -21.94
CA TRP A 638 17.86 -6.40 -22.30
C TRP A 638 18.28 -5.39 -21.21
N ASN A 639 18.07 -5.72 -19.94
CA ASN A 639 18.49 -4.87 -18.82
C ASN A 639 20.02 -4.79 -18.64
N VAL A 640 20.79 -5.73 -19.19
CA VAL A 640 22.26 -5.69 -19.25
C VAL A 640 22.75 -4.89 -20.47
N VAL A 641 22.08 -5.00 -21.62
CA VAL A 641 22.38 -4.23 -22.85
C VAL A 641 22.01 -2.75 -22.70
N TYR A 642 20.89 -2.46 -22.02
CA TYR A 642 20.40 -1.12 -21.72
C TYR A 642 20.39 -0.90 -20.20
N PRO A 643 21.56 -0.76 -19.55
CA PRO A 643 21.64 -0.61 -18.10
C PRO A 643 20.99 0.70 -17.63
N LEU A 644 20.48 0.70 -16.40
CA LEU A 644 20.06 1.94 -15.75
C LEU A 644 21.30 2.78 -15.39
N PRO A 645 21.20 4.11 -15.35
CA PRO A 645 22.28 4.97 -14.87
C PRO A 645 22.79 4.52 -13.48
N GLN A 646 24.11 4.42 -13.32
CA GLN A 646 24.69 4.06 -12.03
C GLN A 646 24.62 5.27 -11.09
N GLU A 647 23.62 5.30 -10.21
CA GLU A 647 23.67 6.20 -9.06
C GLU A 647 24.80 5.79 -8.10
N PRO A 648 25.54 6.75 -7.51
CA PRO A 648 26.44 6.44 -6.42
C PRO A 648 25.65 5.84 -5.25
N LYS A 649 26.20 4.78 -4.62
CA LYS A 649 25.53 3.85 -3.69
C LYS A 649 24.95 4.46 -2.37
N ALA A 650 24.89 5.78 -2.25
CA ALA A 650 24.26 6.52 -1.17
C ALA A 650 22.86 7.07 -1.51
N ALA A 651 22.49 7.12 -2.80
CA ALA A 651 21.15 7.53 -3.22
C ALA A 651 20.11 6.42 -2.97
N ARG A 652 18.88 6.81 -2.59
CA ARG A 652 17.76 5.87 -2.41
C ARG A 652 17.21 5.47 -3.77
N ALA A 653 16.84 4.20 -3.95
CA ALA A 653 16.12 3.67 -5.12
C ALA A 653 14.69 4.24 -5.35
N ASN A 654 14.39 5.39 -4.73
CA ASN A 654 13.15 6.15 -4.85
C ASN A 654 13.41 7.52 -5.54
N ALA A 655 14.63 7.78 -6.05
CA ALA A 655 14.90 8.98 -6.85
C ALA A 655 13.98 9.02 -8.08
N PRO A 656 13.34 10.16 -8.40
CA PRO A 656 12.34 10.23 -9.47
C PRO A 656 12.95 9.93 -10.85
N GLU A 657 14.23 10.28 -11.07
CA GLU A 657 14.96 9.99 -12.29
C GLU A 657 15.23 8.48 -12.46
N ALA A 658 15.62 7.78 -11.39
CA ALA A 658 15.80 6.33 -11.41
C ALA A 658 14.50 5.58 -11.71
N ALA A 659 13.37 6.04 -11.15
CA ALA A 659 12.04 5.48 -11.42
C ALA A 659 11.55 5.75 -12.86
N GLU A 660 11.88 6.91 -13.43
CA GLU A 660 11.64 7.27 -14.83
C GLU A 660 12.52 6.44 -15.80
N ALA A 661 13.81 6.28 -15.49
CA ALA A 661 14.73 5.45 -16.24
C ALA A 661 14.27 3.98 -16.24
N ARG A 662 13.83 3.46 -15.08
CA ARG A 662 13.25 2.11 -14.98
C ARG A 662 11.99 1.93 -15.81
N LEU A 663 11.06 2.90 -15.80
CA LEU A 663 9.88 2.85 -16.66
C LEU A 663 10.29 2.73 -18.12
N ARG A 664 11.19 3.60 -18.60
CA ARG A 664 11.68 3.61 -19.99
C ARG A 664 12.38 2.31 -20.36
N GLN A 665 13.24 1.76 -19.49
CA GLN A 665 13.89 0.47 -19.70
C GLN A 665 12.85 -0.67 -19.81
N ARG A 666 11.83 -0.67 -18.94
CA ARG A 666 10.83 -1.74 -18.92
C ARG A 666 9.84 -1.67 -20.08
N THR A 667 9.27 -0.50 -20.40
CA THR A 667 8.32 -0.37 -21.52
C THR A 667 9.00 -0.40 -22.89
N SER A 668 10.30 -0.07 -22.99
CA SER A 668 11.06 -0.26 -24.23
C SER A 668 11.30 -1.72 -24.58
N PHE A 669 11.49 -2.61 -23.59
CA PHE A 669 11.42 -4.05 -23.84
C PHE A 669 10.00 -4.49 -24.16
N ASP A 670 9.00 -4.14 -23.32
CA ASP A 670 7.64 -4.66 -23.47
C ASP A 670 7.05 -4.31 -24.84
N ARG A 671 7.26 -3.08 -25.36
CA ARG A 671 6.79 -2.69 -26.70
C ARG A 671 7.51 -3.44 -27.84
N THR A 672 8.81 -3.73 -27.69
CA THR A 672 9.61 -4.41 -28.71
C THR A 672 9.26 -5.91 -28.73
N PHE A 673 9.19 -6.54 -27.55
CA PHE A 673 8.71 -7.91 -27.41
C PHE A 673 7.26 -8.04 -27.88
N ALA A 674 6.38 -7.09 -27.54
CA ALA A 674 4.99 -7.08 -28.00
C ALA A 674 4.84 -7.16 -29.52
N VAL A 675 5.62 -6.38 -30.29
CA VAL A 675 5.54 -6.42 -31.77
C VAL A 675 6.01 -7.76 -32.31
N ILE A 676 7.16 -8.28 -31.83
CA ILE A 676 7.70 -9.58 -32.24
C ILE A 676 6.72 -10.71 -31.88
N TYR A 677 6.16 -10.68 -30.67
CA TYR A 677 5.19 -11.64 -30.16
C TYR A 677 3.89 -11.61 -30.95
N LEU A 678 3.35 -10.43 -31.25
CA LEU A 678 2.11 -10.28 -32.02
C LEU A 678 2.26 -10.84 -33.45
N VAL A 679 3.40 -10.59 -34.10
CA VAL A 679 3.70 -11.15 -35.43
C VAL A 679 3.92 -12.66 -35.36
N ALA A 680 4.61 -13.18 -34.35
CA ALA A 680 4.75 -14.64 -34.17
C ALA A 680 3.39 -15.33 -33.91
N LEU A 681 2.52 -14.71 -33.13
CA LEU A 681 1.21 -15.24 -32.81
C LEU A 681 0.21 -15.18 -33.97
N HIS A 682 0.17 -14.07 -34.72
CA HIS A 682 -0.94 -13.77 -35.65
C HIS A 682 -0.50 -13.47 -37.08
N GLY A 683 0.81 -13.51 -37.37
CA GLY A 683 1.38 -13.24 -38.68
C GLY A 683 0.94 -11.89 -39.23
N PHE A 684 0.50 -11.84 -40.49
CA PHE A 684 0.03 -10.59 -41.11
C PHE A 684 -1.23 -10.00 -40.43
N SER A 685 -2.03 -10.79 -39.71
CA SER A 685 -3.16 -10.25 -38.95
C SER A 685 -2.74 -9.35 -37.78
N ALA A 686 -1.45 -9.36 -37.38
CA ALA A 686 -0.87 -8.37 -36.48
C ALA A 686 -1.11 -6.91 -36.96
N VAL A 687 -1.13 -6.66 -38.28
CA VAL A 687 -1.40 -5.34 -38.86
C VAL A 687 -2.83 -4.87 -38.58
N LYS A 688 -3.80 -5.79 -38.61
CA LYS A 688 -5.22 -5.53 -38.31
C LYS A 688 -5.36 -5.07 -36.85
N ILE A 689 -4.72 -5.80 -35.94
CA ILE A 689 -4.66 -5.53 -34.50
C ILE A 689 -4.01 -4.16 -34.23
N LEU A 690 -2.82 -3.91 -34.77
CA LEU A 690 -2.10 -2.64 -34.61
C LEU A 690 -2.90 -1.45 -35.15
N THR A 691 -3.65 -1.63 -36.24
CA THR A 691 -4.55 -0.60 -36.78
C THR A 691 -5.69 -0.26 -35.81
N ILE A 692 -6.37 -1.26 -35.25
CA ILE A 692 -7.43 -1.06 -34.24
C ILE A 692 -6.86 -0.36 -33.00
N LEU A 693 -5.68 -0.75 -32.54
CA LEU A 693 -4.99 -0.11 -31.42
C LEU A 693 -4.66 1.36 -31.71
N ALA A 694 -4.14 1.67 -32.90
CA ALA A 694 -3.81 3.03 -33.29
C ALA A 694 -5.06 3.94 -33.39
N ILE A 695 -6.16 3.42 -33.95
CA ILE A 695 -7.45 4.14 -34.02
C ILE A 695 -7.96 4.44 -32.61
N ASN A 696 -8.05 3.43 -31.73
CA ASN A 696 -8.52 3.64 -30.35
C ASN A 696 -7.67 4.69 -29.60
N TYR A 697 -6.34 4.64 -29.73
CA TYR A 697 -5.45 5.63 -29.13
C TYR A 697 -5.75 7.05 -29.66
N LYS A 698 -5.90 7.22 -30.98
CA LYS A 698 -6.20 8.53 -31.58
C LYS A 698 -7.58 9.07 -31.17
N LEU A 699 -8.58 8.20 -31.05
CA LEU A 699 -9.90 8.57 -30.51
C LEU A 699 -9.83 8.99 -29.03
N ALA A 700 -8.98 8.33 -28.23
CA ALA A 700 -8.78 8.68 -26.83
C ALA A 700 -8.03 10.02 -26.65
N THR A 701 -6.86 10.17 -27.28
CA THR A 701 -5.98 11.32 -27.02
C THR A 701 -6.28 12.54 -27.88
N GLY A 702 -6.94 12.37 -29.03
CA GLY A 702 -7.19 13.44 -30.01
C GLY A 702 -8.56 14.14 -29.89
N LEU A 703 -9.51 13.58 -29.14
CA LEU A 703 -10.87 14.15 -29.03
C LEU A 703 -11.04 15.04 -27.78
N PRO A 704 -11.88 16.09 -27.86
CA PRO A 704 -12.27 16.88 -26.69
C PRO A 704 -12.87 16.02 -25.57
N LYS A 705 -12.47 16.26 -24.31
CA LYS A 705 -12.77 15.42 -23.13
C LYS A 705 -14.21 14.90 -23.06
N LYS A 706 -15.23 15.72 -23.38
CA LYS A 706 -16.65 15.36 -23.35
C LYS A 706 -17.02 14.17 -24.27
N TYR A 707 -16.26 13.92 -25.34
CA TYR A 707 -16.52 12.84 -26.29
C TYR A 707 -15.74 11.55 -25.99
N ILE A 708 -14.70 11.59 -25.14
CA ILE A 708 -13.84 10.42 -24.89
C ILE A 708 -14.65 9.23 -24.34
N PRO A 709 -15.51 9.36 -23.30
CA PRO A 709 -16.28 8.22 -22.80
C PRO A 709 -17.27 7.60 -23.80
N PRO A 710 -18.18 8.36 -24.48
CA PRO A 710 -19.11 7.74 -25.42
C PRO A 710 -18.40 7.15 -26.65
N VAL A 711 -17.39 7.82 -27.20
CA VAL A 711 -16.63 7.28 -28.34
C VAL A 711 -15.85 6.02 -27.94
N THR A 712 -15.30 5.98 -26.73
CA THR A 712 -14.65 4.77 -26.20
C THR A 712 -15.60 3.58 -26.18
N TRP A 713 -16.81 3.74 -25.63
CA TRP A 713 -17.78 2.65 -25.54
C TRP A 713 -18.33 2.25 -26.92
N VAL A 714 -18.71 3.21 -27.76
CA VAL A 714 -19.20 2.94 -29.12
C VAL A 714 -18.15 2.21 -29.95
N PHE A 715 -16.91 2.72 -30.02
CA PHE A 715 -15.84 2.09 -30.79
C PHE A 715 -15.56 0.66 -30.31
N ASN A 716 -15.38 0.47 -28.99
CA ASN A 716 -15.00 -0.83 -28.45
C ASN A 716 -16.12 -1.88 -28.55
N ILE A 717 -17.39 -1.48 -28.42
CA ILE A 717 -18.53 -2.38 -28.66
C ILE A 717 -18.64 -2.70 -30.15
N CYS A 718 -18.54 -1.72 -31.06
CA CYS A 718 -18.55 -1.96 -32.50
C CYS A 718 -17.42 -2.90 -32.95
N ILE A 719 -16.22 -2.80 -32.35
CA ILE A 719 -15.11 -3.73 -32.62
C ILE A 719 -15.42 -5.15 -32.11
N LEU A 720 -16.03 -5.34 -30.94
CA LEU A 720 -16.45 -6.68 -30.48
C LEU A 720 -17.42 -7.34 -31.47
N PHE A 721 -18.43 -6.61 -31.94
CA PHE A 721 -19.39 -7.12 -32.93
C PHE A 721 -18.71 -7.38 -34.29
N ALA A 722 -17.91 -6.44 -34.80
CA ALA A 722 -17.27 -6.56 -36.10
C ALA A 722 -16.20 -7.66 -36.15
N ASN A 723 -15.46 -7.88 -35.04
CA ASN A 723 -14.51 -8.98 -34.91
C ASN A 723 -15.17 -10.36 -35.14
N GLU A 724 -16.32 -10.60 -34.53
CA GLU A 724 -17.06 -11.88 -34.65
C GLU A 724 -17.78 -11.98 -36.00
N ILE A 725 -18.53 -10.95 -36.41
CA ILE A 725 -19.29 -10.93 -37.67
C ILE A 725 -18.34 -11.08 -38.88
N CYS A 726 -17.24 -10.33 -38.92
CA CYS A 726 -16.25 -10.38 -40.00
C CYS A 726 -15.13 -11.41 -39.75
N LYS A 727 -15.26 -12.27 -38.72
CA LYS A 727 -14.35 -13.39 -38.41
C LYS A 727 -12.87 -13.02 -38.46
N GLY A 728 -12.51 -11.94 -37.75
CA GLY A 728 -11.13 -11.42 -37.69
C GLY A 728 -10.65 -10.69 -38.95
N PHE A 729 -11.57 -10.16 -39.76
CA PHE A 729 -11.33 -9.38 -40.99
C PHE A 729 -10.33 -10.05 -41.94
N LYS A 730 -10.73 -11.13 -42.62
CA LYS A 730 -9.89 -11.79 -43.62
C LYS A 730 -9.45 -10.83 -44.73
N PHE A 731 -8.17 -10.84 -45.07
CA PHE A 731 -7.63 -10.03 -46.17
C PHE A 731 -8.28 -10.38 -47.51
N ARG A 732 -8.53 -11.67 -47.77
CA ARG A 732 -9.28 -12.14 -48.94
C ARG A 732 -10.67 -11.50 -49.05
N ASP A 733 -11.41 -11.49 -47.94
CA ASP A 733 -12.80 -11.02 -47.94
C ASP A 733 -12.88 -9.48 -47.96
N MET A 734 -11.89 -8.79 -47.38
CA MET A 734 -11.69 -7.34 -47.57
C MET A 734 -11.33 -6.98 -49.02
N ALA A 735 -10.49 -7.78 -49.68
CA ALA A 735 -10.16 -7.58 -51.09
C ALA A 735 -11.39 -7.78 -52.00
N LEU A 736 -12.17 -8.85 -51.77
CA LEU A 736 -13.44 -9.09 -52.47
C LEU A 736 -14.44 -7.94 -52.31
N LEU A 737 -14.55 -7.38 -51.10
CA LEU A 737 -15.41 -6.20 -50.84
C LEU A 737 -14.92 -4.93 -51.56
N ALA A 738 -13.60 -4.78 -51.73
CA ALA A 738 -13.00 -3.62 -52.40
C ALA A 738 -13.02 -3.72 -53.94
N THR A 739 -13.05 -4.92 -54.52
CA THR A 739 -12.94 -5.13 -55.98
C THR A 739 -14.22 -5.63 -56.64
N GLY A 740 -15.12 -6.30 -55.90
CA GLY A 740 -16.34 -6.90 -56.43
C GLY A 740 -16.15 -8.11 -57.35
N THR A 741 -14.91 -8.52 -57.66
CA THR A 741 -14.62 -9.59 -58.63
C THR A 741 -14.00 -10.83 -57.97
N PRO A 742 -14.39 -12.06 -58.39
CA PRO A 742 -13.94 -13.30 -57.77
C PRO A 742 -12.47 -13.64 -58.05
N VAL A 743 -11.94 -14.57 -57.23
CA VAL A 743 -10.51 -14.93 -57.11
C VAL A 743 -9.81 -15.10 -58.46
N ASP A 744 -10.43 -15.84 -59.38
CA ASP A 744 -9.85 -16.30 -60.65
C ASP A 744 -9.50 -15.16 -61.63
N THR A 745 -9.88 -13.92 -61.31
CA THR A 745 -9.66 -12.73 -62.14
C THR A 745 -8.89 -11.61 -61.44
N ASN A 746 -8.56 -11.73 -60.15
CA ASN A 746 -8.09 -10.58 -59.37
C ASN A 746 -6.91 -10.85 -58.44
N MET A 747 -5.75 -10.29 -58.80
CA MET A 747 -4.49 -10.40 -58.05
C MET A 747 -4.59 -9.90 -56.60
N LEU A 748 -5.45 -8.91 -56.30
CA LEU A 748 -5.64 -8.42 -54.92
C LEU A 748 -6.33 -9.46 -54.03
N VAL A 749 -7.25 -10.25 -54.60
CA VAL A 749 -7.95 -11.32 -53.86
C VAL A 749 -7.02 -12.50 -53.63
N ALA A 750 -6.22 -12.88 -54.64
CA ALA A 750 -5.19 -13.91 -54.51
C ALA A 750 -4.11 -13.51 -53.48
N LEU A 751 -3.67 -12.25 -53.47
CA LEU A 751 -2.76 -11.72 -52.44
C LEU A 751 -3.41 -11.76 -51.04
N GLY A 752 -4.69 -11.42 -50.93
CA GLY A 752 -5.43 -11.52 -49.66
C GLY A 752 -5.51 -12.95 -49.12
N GLU A 753 -5.75 -13.93 -50.00
CA GLU A 753 -5.78 -15.35 -49.63
C GLU A 753 -4.38 -15.87 -49.22
N TRP A 754 -3.32 -15.44 -49.92
CA TRP A 754 -1.93 -15.70 -49.52
C TRP A 754 -1.60 -15.11 -48.14
N LEU A 755 -1.99 -13.84 -47.87
CA LEU A 755 -1.76 -13.18 -46.57
C LEU A 755 -2.50 -13.88 -45.42
N ASP A 756 -3.75 -14.31 -45.62
CA ASP A 756 -4.52 -15.03 -44.59
C ASP A 756 -3.98 -16.46 -44.32
N SER A 757 -3.24 -17.07 -45.26
CA SER A 757 -2.57 -18.37 -45.03
C SER A 757 -1.48 -18.28 -43.96
N TYR A 758 -0.75 -17.15 -43.91
CA TYR A 758 0.32 -16.83 -42.96
C TYR A 758 -0.22 -16.18 -41.67
N GLY A 759 -1.25 -16.78 -41.06
CA GLY A 759 -1.89 -16.26 -39.84
C GLY A 759 -1.18 -16.56 -38.50
N GLY A 760 0.10 -16.95 -38.49
CA GLY A 760 0.88 -17.23 -37.26
C GLY A 760 0.43 -18.46 -36.46
N ILE A 761 0.96 -18.60 -35.23
CA ILE A 761 0.69 -19.74 -34.32
C ILE A 761 -0.80 -19.85 -33.95
N MET A 762 -1.50 -18.72 -33.79
CA MET A 762 -2.92 -18.64 -33.44
C MET A 762 -3.65 -17.72 -34.42
N ARG A 763 -4.07 -18.30 -35.56
CA ARG A 763 -4.80 -17.61 -36.63
C ARG A 763 -6.05 -16.85 -36.16
N ARG A 764 -6.74 -17.36 -35.14
CA ARG A 764 -7.97 -16.78 -34.56
C ARG A 764 -7.67 -15.73 -33.48
N TRP A 765 -7.12 -14.59 -33.90
CA TRP A 765 -6.80 -13.47 -33.02
C TRP A 765 -8.04 -12.79 -32.42
N GLU A 766 -9.17 -12.86 -33.12
CA GLU A 766 -10.38 -12.10 -32.82
C GLU A 766 -11.03 -12.48 -31.47
N ILE A 767 -10.97 -13.77 -31.08
CA ILE A 767 -11.46 -14.26 -29.78
C ILE A 767 -10.65 -13.66 -28.62
N LEU A 768 -9.32 -13.67 -28.76
CA LEU A 768 -8.37 -13.25 -27.73
C LEU A 768 -8.36 -11.72 -27.58
N PHE A 769 -8.72 -11.01 -28.65
CA PHE A 769 -8.85 -9.56 -28.64
C PHE A 769 -9.91 -9.04 -27.66
N ASN A 770 -10.89 -9.85 -27.23
CA ASN A 770 -11.87 -9.44 -26.22
C ASN A 770 -11.21 -9.01 -24.90
N ILE A 771 -10.11 -9.64 -24.46
CA ILE A 771 -9.35 -9.18 -23.28
C ILE A 771 -8.58 -7.88 -23.59
N THR A 772 -8.13 -7.70 -24.83
CA THR A 772 -7.47 -6.47 -25.28
C THR A 772 -8.45 -5.28 -25.25
N VAL A 773 -9.71 -5.46 -25.67
CA VAL A 773 -10.78 -4.44 -25.59
C VAL A 773 -10.94 -3.88 -24.17
N LEU A 774 -10.86 -4.73 -23.14
CA LEU A 774 -10.92 -4.27 -21.74
C LEU A 774 -9.74 -3.33 -21.41
N ARG A 775 -8.54 -3.59 -21.95
CA ARG A 775 -7.38 -2.69 -21.79
C ARG A 775 -7.57 -1.37 -22.53
N LEU A 776 -8.19 -1.39 -23.71
CA LEU A 776 -8.45 -0.19 -24.51
C LEU A 776 -9.36 0.78 -23.74
N VAL A 777 -10.50 0.27 -23.29
CA VAL A 777 -11.44 1.02 -22.44
C VAL A 777 -10.77 1.49 -21.15
N SER A 778 -9.91 0.66 -20.52
CA SER A 778 -9.16 1.06 -19.32
C SER A 778 -8.23 2.26 -19.59
N PHE A 779 -7.46 2.22 -20.68
CA PHE A 779 -6.54 3.31 -21.05
C PHE A 779 -7.30 4.60 -21.33
N ASN A 780 -8.36 4.53 -22.13
CA ASN A 780 -9.13 5.71 -22.53
C ASN A 780 -9.82 6.37 -21.31
N LEU A 781 -10.32 5.57 -20.36
CA LEU A 781 -10.99 6.10 -19.17
C LEU A 781 -10.00 6.55 -18.08
N ASP A 782 -8.88 5.85 -17.88
CA ASP A 782 -7.78 6.32 -17.03
C ASP A 782 -7.20 7.65 -17.57
N TYR A 783 -7.09 7.80 -18.91
CA TYR A 783 -6.71 9.05 -19.57
C TYR A 783 -7.75 10.16 -19.36
N TYR A 784 -9.03 9.88 -19.61
CA TYR A 784 -10.13 10.83 -19.39
C TYR A 784 -10.15 11.38 -17.95
N TRP A 785 -9.91 10.52 -16.96
CA TRP A 785 -9.80 10.94 -15.55
C TRP A 785 -8.49 11.69 -15.23
N SER A 786 -7.40 11.45 -15.96
CA SER A 786 -6.16 12.23 -15.82
C SER A 786 -6.31 13.69 -16.25
N LEU A 787 -7.22 13.99 -17.18
CA LEU A 787 -7.41 15.35 -17.73
C LEU A 787 -8.00 16.37 -16.74
N ASP A 788 -8.58 15.93 -15.61
CA ASP A 788 -9.04 16.84 -14.54
C ASP A 788 -7.90 17.32 -13.61
N ARG A 789 -6.66 16.81 -13.81
CA ARG A 789 -5.50 17.09 -12.95
C ARG A 789 -4.90 18.49 -13.20
N ARG A 790 -5.56 19.53 -12.70
CA ARG A 790 -5.07 20.92 -12.70
C ARG A 790 -4.23 21.29 -11.47
N GLY A 791 -3.35 20.40 -11.00
CA GLY A 791 -2.50 20.67 -9.82
C GLY A 791 -1.55 19.54 -9.43
N SER A 792 -0.79 19.76 -8.34
CA SER A 792 0.21 18.83 -7.80
C SER A 792 -0.33 17.44 -7.49
N SER A 793 0.56 16.44 -7.50
CA SER A 793 0.23 15.02 -7.49
C SER A 793 -0.56 14.62 -6.24
N PRO A 794 -1.56 13.74 -6.34
CA PRO A 794 -2.20 13.12 -5.17
C PRO A 794 -1.23 12.37 -4.26
N ILE A 795 -0.06 11.96 -4.77
CA ILE A 795 1.03 11.34 -3.99
C ILE A 795 1.76 12.40 -3.17
N GLU A 796 2.18 13.51 -3.79
CA GLU A 796 2.83 14.66 -3.14
C GLU A 796 1.93 15.27 -2.06
N LYS A 797 0.67 15.57 -2.41
CA LYS A 797 -0.34 16.14 -1.49
C LYS A 797 -0.69 15.27 -0.29
N LYS A 798 -0.38 13.98 -0.35
CA LYS A 798 -0.58 13.00 0.74
C LYS A 798 0.75 12.52 1.35
N GLN A 799 1.89 13.05 0.92
CA GLN A 799 3.24 12.63 1.32
C GLN A 799 3.45 11.10 1.29
N LEU A 800 2.89 10.42 0.28
CA LEU A 800 2.98 8.96 0.15
C LEU A 800 4.30 8.54 -0.52
N ASP A 801 4.93 7.48 -0.02
CA ASP A 801 6.06 6.84 -0.70
C ASP A 801 5.58 6.18 -2.02
N PRO A 802 5.99 6.66 -3.20
CA PRO A 802 5.55 6.09 -4.47
C PRO A 802 6.05 4.65 -4.69
N ALA A 803 7.12 4.24 -4.00
CA ALA A 803 7.65 2.87 -4.04
C ALA A 803 6.91 1.90 -3.10
N ASN A 804 5.95 2.38 -2.30
CA ASN A 804 5.21 1.58 -1.32
C ASN A 804 3.70 1.91 -1.31
N LEU A 805 3.14 2.30 -2.46
CA LEU A 805 1.71 2.59 -2.58
C LEU A 805 0.83 1.36 -2.35
N SER A 806 -0.29 1.55 -1.66
CA SER A 806 -1.35 0.55 -1.53
C SER A 806 -1.93 0.17 -2.90
N GLU A 807 -2.55 -1.01 -3.03
CA GLU A 807 -3.22 -1.39 -4.28
C GLU A 807 -4.25 -0.34 -4.72
N ARG A 808 -5.05 0.17 -3.78
CA ARG A 808 -6.06 1.20 -4.04
C ARG A 808 -5.40 2.46 -4.60
N ASP A 809 -4.29 2.90 -4.02
CA ASP A 809 -3.64 4.14 -4.45
C ASP A 809 -2.95 3.99 -5.82
N ARG A 810 -2.37 2.84 -6.16
CA ARG A 810 -1.83 2.59 -7.52
C ARG A 810 -2.90 2.57 -8.61
N VAL A 811 -4.06 1.99 -8.33
CA VAL A 811 -5.19 1.94 -9.28
C VAL A 811 -5.91 3.30 -9.37
N ALA A 812 -6.08 4.00 -8.24
CA ALA A 812 -6.84 5.24 -8.16
C ALA A 812 -6.04 6.49 -8.60
N THR A 813 -4.73 6.55 -8.35
CA THR A 813 -3.91 7.69 -8.77
C THR A 813 -3.71 7.66 -10.29
N PRO A 814 -4.07 8.73 -11.03
CA PRO A 814 -3.79 8.80 -12.46
C PRO A 814 -2.28 8.82 -12.73
N ALA A 815 -1.85 8.12 -13.78
CA ALA A 815 -0.51 8.28 -14.34
C ALA A 815 -0.23 9.75 -14.72
N SER A 816 1.03 10.11 -14.96
CA SER A 816 1.37 11.46 -15.42
C SER A 816 0.91 11.67 -16.87
N PRO A 817 0.56 12.89 -17.32
CA PRO A 817 0.07 13.10 -18.70
C PRO A 817 1.03 12.59 -19.79
N GLN A 818 2.34 12.67 -19.54
CA GLN A 818 3.39 12.14 -20.42
C GLN A 818 3.44 10.59 -20.47
N ASP A 819 2.90 9.88 -19.46
CA ASP A 819 2.86 8.42 -19.46
C ASP A 819 1.89 7.87 -20.51
N PHE A 820 0.84 8.63 -20.88
CA PHE A 820 -0.18 8.27 -21.87
C PHE A 820 0.32 8.34 -23.34
N SER A 821 1.57 7.95 -23.57
CA SER A 821 2.18 7.87 -24.89
C SER A 821 1.81 6.56 -25.62
N PHE A 822 1.82 6.59 -26.95
CA PHE A 822 1.52 5.41 -27.78
C PHE A 822 2.46 4.22 -27.49
N GLY A 823 3.72 4.48 -27.15
CA GLY A 823 4.68 3.43 -26.80
C GLY A 823 4.34 2.70 -25.50
N ASN A 824 3.93 3.44 -24.45
CA ASN A 824 3.48 2.86 -23.19
C ASN A 824 2.11 2.16 -23.34
N TYR A 825 1.22 2.72 -24.15
CA TYR A 825 -0.06 2.12 -24.51
C TYR A 825 0.11 0.78 -25.24
N LEU A 826 1.05 0.69 -26.20
CA LEU A 826 1.35 -0.55 -26.91
C LEU A 826 1.94 -1.63 -25.97
N ALA A 827 2.91 -1.23 -25.13
CA ALA A 827 3.51 -2.08 -24.11
C ALA A 827 2.47 -2.65 -23.13
N TYR A 828 1.51 -1.83 -22.70
CA TYR A 828 0.42 -2.22 -21.81
C TYR A 828 -0.63 -3.12 -22.49
N THR A 829 -1.13 -2.72 -23.66
CA THR A 829 -2.22 -3.44 -24.34
C THR A 829 -1.79 -4.84 -24.75
N ILE A 830 -0.59 -4.98 -25.31
CA ILE A 830 0.00 -6.26 -25.73
C ILE A 830 1.07 -6.74 -24.73
N TYR A 831 0.92 -6.46 -23.43
CA TYR A 831 1.82 -7.01 -22.41
C TYR A 831 1.77 -8.55 -22.43
N ALA A 832 2.80 -9.17 -23.00
CA ALA A 832 2.77 -10.57 -23.44
C ALA A 832 2.39 -11.59 -22.34
N PRO A 833 2.92 -11.48 -21.09
CA PRO A 833 2.56 -12.40 -20.00
C PRO A 833 1.08 -12.41 -19.64
N LEU A 834 0.31 -11.38 -20.03
CA LEU A 834 -1.12 -11.29 -19.76
C LEU A 834 -1.97 -11.16 -21.03
N TYR A 835 -1.39 -11.15 -22.23
CA TYR A 835 -2.11 -10.84 -23.48
C TYR A 835 -3.21 -11.86 -23.83
N LEU A 836 -2.93 -13.15 -23.67
CA LEU A 836 -3.79 -14.24 -24.16
C LEU A 836 -5.02 -14.48 -23.27
N THR A 837 -4.81 -14.91 -22.02
CA THR A 837 -5.85 -15.08 -21.01
C THR A 837 -5.33 -14.72 -19.61
N GLY A 838 -4.54 -13.65 -19.51
CA GLY A 838 -4.04 -13.17 -18.21
C GLY A 838 -5.08 -12.40 -17.41
N PRO A 839 -4.96 -12.34 -16.06
CA PRO A 839 -5.75 -11.42 -15.25
C PRO A 839 -5.59 -9.96 -15.71
N ILE A 840 -6.69 -9.22 -15.60
CA ILE A 840 -6.81 -7.83 -16.04
C ILE A 840 -6.19 -6.87 -15.00
N ILE A 841 -5.36 -5.96 -15.48
CA ILE A 841 -4.78 -4.83 -14.73
C ILE A 841 -5.15 -3.53 -15.42
N THR A 842 -5.20 -2.41 -14.68
CA THR A 842 -5.49 -1.08 -15.26
C THR A 842 -4.21 -0.43 -15.80
N PHE A 843 -4.34 0.65 -16.57
CA PHE A 843 -3.18 1.36 -17.09
C PHE A 843 -2.37 2.02 -15.96
N ASN A 844 -3.06 2.67 -15.01
CA ASN A 844 -2.41 3.28 -13.84
C ASN A 844 -1.58 2.27 -13.02
N ASP A 845 -2.13 1.09 -12.72
CA ASP A 845 -1.41 0.06 -11.95
C ASP A 845 -0.25 -0.53 -12.77
N TYR A 846 -0.43 -0.80 -14.07
CA TYR A 846 0.68 -1.23 -14.93
C TYR A 846 1.84 -0.22 -14.92
N ILE A 847 1.58 1.07 -15.18
CA ILE A 847 2.62 2.11 -15.19
C ILE A 847 3.28 2.27 -13.81
N SER A 848 2.49 2.22 -12.74
CA SER A 848 3.00 2.27 -11.36
C SER A 848 3.97 1.11 -11.08
N GLN A 849 3.64 -0.11 -11.50
CA GLN A 849 4.48 -1.31 -11.31
C GLN A 849 5.71 -1.35 -12.26
N GLN A 850 5.65 -0.70 -13.43
CA GLN A 850 6.85 -0.51 -14.26
C GLN A 850 7.81 0.49 -13.60
N ARG A 851 7.31 1.64 -13.11
CA ARG A 851 8.11 2.67 -12.39
C ARG A 851 8.72 2.12 -11.09
N TYR A 852 7.94 1.42 -10.28
CA TYR A 852 8.36 0.93 -8.95
C TYR A 852 8.03 -0.55 -8.79
N GLN A 853 9.01 -1.38 -8.43
CA GLN A 853 8.79 -2.81 -8.22
C GLN A 853 7.87 -3.05 -7.00
N PRO A 854 6.74 -3.77 -7.16
CA PRO A 854 5.86 -4.11 -6.03
C PRO A 854 6.59 -4.80 -4.88
N ALA A 855 6.43 -4.27 -3.67
CA ALA A 855 6.95 -4.88 -2.45
C ALA A 855 6.34 -6.27 -2.12
N THR A 856 5.26 -6.66 -2.82
CA THR A 856 4.61 -7.97 -2.72
C THR A 856 5.35 -9.08 -3.49
N LEU A 857 6.30 -8.72 -4.37
CA LEU A 857 7.06 -9.67 -5.19
C LEU A 857 8.31 -10.15 -4.45
N ALA A 858 8.34 -11.43 -4.10
CA ALA A 858 9.49 -12.11 -3.52
C ALA A 858 9.66 -13.48 -4.18
N THR A 859 10.90 -13.86 -4.52
CA THR A 859 11.19 -15.10 -5.26
C THR A 859 10.62 -16.34 -4.58
N SER A 860 10.68 -16.43 -3.24
CA SER A 860 10.09 -17.53 -2.47
C SER A 860 8.56 -17.63 -2.65
N ARG A 861 7.85 -16.50 -2.73
CA ARG A 861 6.40 -16.46 -3.00
C ARG A 861 6.12 -16.94 -4.43
N THR A 862 6.86 -16.46 -5.44
CA THR A 862 6.69 -16.87 -6.84
C THR A 862 6.97 -18.37 -7.04
N VAL A 863 7.99 -18.92 -6.38
CA VAL A 863 8.30 -20.38 -6.41
C VAL A 863 7.19 -21.20 -5.76
N LYS A 864 6.72 -20.82 -4.56
CA LYS A 864 5.58 -21.51 -3.91
C LYS A 864 4.31 -21.43 -4.77
N TYR A 865 4.05 -20.29 -5.40
CA TYR A 865 2.92 -20.13 -6.33
C TYR A 865 3.07 -21.00 -7.59
N ALA A 866 4.29 -21.17 -8.13
CA ALA A 866 4.57 -22.10 -9.22
C ALA A 866 4.29 -23.56 -8.83
N ILE A 867 4.67 -23.98 -7.61
CA ILE A 867 4.36 -25.31 -7.09
C ILE A 867 2.84 -25.51 -6.95
N ARG A 868 2.10 -24.50 -6.44
CA ARG A 868 0.62 -24.56 -6.41
C ARG A 868 0.02 -24.66 -7.82
N PHE A 869 0.57 -23.96 -8.80
CA PHE A 869 0.13 -24.09 -10.19
C PHE A 869 0.35 -25.52 -10.71
N ALA A 870 1.53 -26.11 -10.50
CA ALA A 870 1.82 -27.49 -10.89
C ALA A 870 0.87 -28.50 -10.22
N LEU A 871 0.58 -28.35 -8.92
CA LEU A 871 -0.41 -29.17 -8.21
C LEU A 871 -1.84 -28.95 -8.72
N THR A 872 -2.19 -27.73 -9.17
CA THR A 872 -3.49 -27.43 -9.78
C THR A 872 -3.62 -28.09 -11.16
N LEU A 873 -2.54 -28.09 -11.95
CA LEU A 873 -2.47 -28.77 -13.24
C LEU A 873 -2.58 -30.29 -13.07
N LEU A 874 -1.84 -30.86 -12.12
CA LEU A 874 -1.92 -32.28 -11.77
C LEU A 874 -3.34 -32.68 -11.32
N ALA A 875 -4.01 -31.85 -10.52
CA ALA A 875 -5.40 -32.10 -10.12
C ALA A 875 -6.37 -32.15 -11.31
N MET A 876 -6.19 -31.28 -12.32
CA MET A 876 -6.98 -31.31 -13.55
C MET A 876 -6.69 -32.57 -14.39
N GLU A 877 -5.42 -32.92 -14.58
CA GLU A 877 -5.00 -34.15 -15.28
C GLU A 877 -5.55 -35.42 -14.61
N LEU A 878 -5.55 -35.47 -13.27
CA LEU A 878 -6.13 -36.58 -12.50
C LEU A 878 -7.65 -36.66 -12.67
N VAL A 879 -8.38 -35.55 -12.57
CA VAL A 879 -9.84 -35.53 -12.77
C VAL A 879 -10.21 -36.06 -14.16
N LEU A 880 -9.57 -35.56 -15.22
CA LEU A 880 -9.81 -36.02 -16.60
C LEU A 880 -9.46 -37.50 -16.83
N HIS A 881 -8.70 -38.14 -15.93
CA HIS A 881 -8.32 -39.56 -16.01
C HIS A 881 -9.26 -40.51 -15.26
N PHE A 882 -10.15 -40.00 -14.40
CA PHE A 882 -11.08 -40.79 -13.59
C PHE A 882 -12.54 -40.37 -13.72
N ASP A 883 -12.82 -39.17 -14.23
CA ASP A 883 -14.16 -38.60 -14.33
C ASP A 883 -14.39 -37.98 -15.72
N TYR A 884 -15.05 -38.74 -16.60
CA TYR A 884 -15.17 -38.46 -18.03
C TYR A 884 -16.42 -37.63 -18.38
N VAL A 885 -16.83 -36.72 -17.49
CA VAL A 885 -18.06 -35.91 -17.61
C VAL A 885 -18.12 -35.12 -18.92
N GLY A 886 -16.98 -34.61 -19.41
CA GLY A 886 -16.93 -33.86 -20.67
C GLY A 886 -17.27 -34.76 -21.86
N ALA A 887 -16.63 -35.93 -21.93
CA ALA A 887 -16.90 -36.95 -22.94
C ALA A 887 -18.35 -37.46 -22.88
N ILE A 888 -18.85 -37.76 -21.67
CA ILE A 888 -20.23 -38.18 -21.43
C ILE A 888 -21.19 -37.11 -21.94
N SER A 889 -21.04 -35.85 -21.53
CA SER A 889 -21.91 -34.75 -21.96
C SER A 889 -21.84 -34.49 -23.47
N LYS A 890 -20.65 -34.64 -24.07
CA LYS A 890 -20.42 -34.39 -25.50
C LYS A 890 -20.97 -35.51 -26.39
N ALA A 891 -21.12 -36.73 -25.86
CA ALA A 891 -21.82 -37.83 -26.52
C ALA A 891 -23.34 -37.62 -26.61
N ARG A 892 -23.90 -36.55 -26.02
CA ARG A 892 -25.34 -36.22 -26.00
C ARG A 892 -26.20 -37.42 -25.55
N PRO A 893 -25.98 -37.92 -24.33
CA PRO A 893 -26.56 -39.17 -23.89
C PRO A 893 -28.04 -38.98 -23.58
N GLU A 894 -28.80 -40.07 -23.63
CA GLU A 894 -30.20 -40.09 -23.24
C GLU A 894 -30.31 -39.89 -21.72
N TRP A 895 -30.49 -38.64 -21.28
CA TRP A 895 -30.43 -38.25 -19.86
C TRP A 895 -31.38 -39.03 -18.95
N HIS A 896 -32.51 -39.54 -19.48
CA HIS A 896 -33.45 -40.38 -18.75
C HIS A 896 -32.89 -41.77 -18.37
N THR A 897 -31.76 -42.19 -18.95
CA THR A 897 -31.05 -43.45 -18.61
C THR A 897 -30.10 -43.31 -17.42
N TYR A 898 -30.08 -42.15 -16.76
CA TYR A 898 -29.26 -41.87 -15.58
C TYR A 898 -30.17 -41.66 -14.37
N SER A 899 -29.78 -42.19 -13.21
CA SER A 899 -30.49 -41.89 -11.96
C SER A 899 -30.36 -40.39 -11.63
N PRO A 900 -31.32 -39.79 -10.89
CA PRO A 900 -31.24 -38.38 -10.48
C PRO A 900 -29.93 -38.03 -9.75
N ALA A 901 -29.39 -38.98 -8.98
CA ALA A 901 -28.11 -38.85 -8.29
C ALA A 901 -26.90 -38.82 -9.25
N GLU A 902 -26.86 -39.71 -10.25
CA GLU A 902 -25.81 -39.66 -11.29
C GLU A 902 -25.90 -38.37 -12.10
N LEU A 903 -27.09 -38.01 -12.57
CA LEU A 903 -27.30 -36.82 -13.41
C LEU A 903 -26.94 -35.53 -12.66
N SER A 904 -27.29 -35.43 -11.38
CA SER A 904 -26.91 -34.32 -10.51
C SER A 904 -25.41 -34.26 -10.20
N LEU A 905 -24.75 -35.40 -9.98
CA LEU A 905 -23.32 -35.44 -9.68
C LEU A 905 -22.43 -35.21 -10.91
N LEU A 906 -22.77 -35.80 -12.06
CA LEU A 906 -22.12 -35.47 -13.34
C LEU A 906 -22.25 -33.96 -13.62
N SER A 907 -23.43 -33.38 -13.39
CA SER A 907 -23.66 -31.93 -13.49
C SER A 907 -22.77 -31.12 -12.53
N TYR A 908 -22.63 -31.55 -11.28
CA TYR A 908 -21.80 -30.93 -10.25
C TYR A 908 -20.30 -30.99 -10.58
N PHE A 909 -19.80 -32.14 -11.06
CA PHE A 909 -18.41 -32.28 -11.47
C PHE A 909 -18.10 -31.54 -12.78
N ASN A 910 -19.06 -31.40 -13.71
CA ASN A 910 -18.89 -30.53 -14.88
C ASN A 910 -18.54 -29.08 -14.47
N LEU A 911 -19.21 -28.54 -13.44
CA LEU A 911 -18.92 -27.21 -12.91
C LEU A 911 -17.51 -27.11 -12.28
N HIS A 912 -16.99 -28.21 -11.72
CA HIS A 912 -15.61 -28.29 -11.21
C HIS A 912 -14.59 -28.35 -12.35
N ILE A 913 -14.85 -29.12 -13.40
CA ILE A 913 -14.01 -29.20 -14.60
C ILE A 913 -13.97 -27.84 -15.30
N ILE A 914 -15.12 -27.14 -15.42
CA ILE A 914 -15.20 -25.77 -15.95
C ILE A 914 -14.40 -24.78 -15.08
N TRP A 915 -14.49 -24.88 -13.75
CA TRP A 915 -13.69 -24.06 -12.84
C TRP A 915 -12.17 -24.32 -13.00
N LEU A 916 -11.73 -25.58 -13.01
CA LEU A 916 -10.32 -25.96 -13.20
C LEU A 916 -9.79 -25.54 -14.58
N LYS A 917 -10.58 -25.75 -15.64
CA LYS A 917 -10.29 -25.35 -17.03
C LYS A 917 -9.97 -23.87 -17.17
N LEU A 918 -10.62 -23.00 -16.41
CA LEU A 918 -10.36 -21.56 -16.42
C LEU A 918 -9.26 -21.16 -15.41
N LEU A 919 -9.24 -21.81 -14.24
CA LEU A 919 -8.24 -21.61 -13.19
C LEU A 919 -6.80 -21.85 -13.67
N VAL A 920 -6.57 -22.93 -14.41
CA VAL A 920 -5.22 -23.34 -14.83
C VAL A 920 -4.57 -22.29 -15.77
N PRO A 921 -5.20 -21.86 -16.88
CA PRO A 921 -4.68 -20.76 -17.69
C PRO A 921 -4.49 -19.44 -16.92
N TRP A 922 -5.48 -19.00 -16.13
CA TRP A 922 -5.36 -17.76 -15.35
C TRP A 922 -4.17 -17.80 -14.38
N ARG A 923 -3.95 -18.94 -13.71
CA ARG A 923 -2.79 -19.12 -12.82
C ARG A 923 -1.47 -19.15 -13.57
N PHE A 924 -1.43 -19.76 -14.77
CA PHE A 924 -0.25 -19.80 -15.62
C PHE A 924 0.18 -18.39 -16.07
N PHE A 925 -0.73 -17.61 -16.67
CA PHE A 925 -0.41 -16.25 -17.14
C PHE A 925 -0.10 -15.30 -15.96
N ARG A 926 -0.73 -15.51 -14.80
CA ARG A 926 -0.32 -14.84 -13.56
C ARG A 926 1.10 -15.22 -13.12
N LEU A 927 1.49 -16.49 -13.17
CA LEU A 927 2.85 -16.93 -12.83
C LEU A 927 3.89 -16.27 -13.76
N TRP A 928 3.59 -16.18 -15.05
CA TRP A 928 4.46 -15.52 -16.03
C TRP A 928 4.66 -14.03 -15.69
N ALA A 929 3.59 -13.29 -15.37
CA ALA A 929 3.69 -11.90 -14.93
C ALA A 929 4.50 -11.75 -13.61
N LEU A 930 4.27 -12.64 -12.63
CA LEU A 930 5.04 -12.66 -11.37
C LEU A 930 6.54 -12.94 -11.59
N ALA A 931 6.89 -13.72 -12.62
CA ALA A 931 8.28 -14.01 -13.00
C ALA A 931 8.95 -12.84 -13.76
N ASP A 932 8.19 -12.06 -14.51
CA ASP A 932 8.66 -10.82 -15.18
C ASP A 932 8.78 -9.61 -14.22
N GLY A 933 8.04 -9.64 -13.11
CA GLY A 933 8.10 -8.62 -12.05
C GLY A 933 6.86 -7.71 -11.97
N VAL A 934 5.70 -8.20 -12.39
CA VAL A 934 4.38 -7.55 -12.22
C VAL A 934 3.51 -8.44 -11.34
N ASP A 935 2.80 -7.88 -10.36
CA ASP A 935 1.84 -8.60 -9.51
C ASP A 935 0.41 -8.25 -9.94
N PRO A 936 -0.22 -8.99 -10.87
CA PRO A 936 -1.66 -8.89 -11.13
C PRO A 936 -2.46 -9.62 -10.04
N PRO A 937 -3.77 -9.34 -9.87
CA PRO A 937 -4.59 -10.05 -8.88
C PRO A 937 -4.81 -11.53 -9.25
N GLU A 938 -4.95 -12.41 -8.24
CA GLU A 938 -5.47 -13.77 -8.44
C GLU A 938 -6.95 -13.70 -8.83
N ASN A 939 -7.34 -14.54 -9.80
CA ASN A 939 -8.67 -14.55 -10.41
C ASN A 939 -9.66 -15.50 -9.72
N MET A 940 -9.17 -16.52 -9.02
CA MET A 940 -10.01 -17.50 -8.33
C MET A 940 -9.61 -17.65 -6.86
N LEU A 941 -10.45 -17.10 -5.99
CA LEU A 941 -10.19 -17.00 -4.55
C LEU A 941 -10.47 -18.31 -3.81
N ARG A 942 -11.50 -19.03 -4.24
CA ARG A 942 -12.04 -20.22 -3.58
C ARG A 942 -12.40 -21.28 -4.62
N CYS A 943 -12.41 -22.54 -4.21
CA CYS A 943 -13.07 -23.60 -4.98
C CYS A 943 -14.55 -23.26 -5.17
N VAL A 944 -15.17 -23.66 -6.29
CA VAL A 944 -16.59 -23.40 -6.55
C VAL A 944 -17.48 -23.85 -5.39
N SER A 945 -17.22 -25.03 -4.81
CA SER A 945 -17.91 -25.54 -3.60
C SER A 945 -17.48 -24.95 -2.25
N ASN A 946 -16.84 -23.77 -2.23
CA ASN A 946 -16.64 -22.96 -1.01
C ASN A 946 -17.28 -21.56 -1.16
N ASN A 947 -18.42 -21.48 -1.86
CA ASN A 947 -19.24 -20.28 -2.02
C ASN A 947 -20.71 -20.64 -1.76
N TYR A 948 -21.30 -20.06 -0.71
CA TYR A 948 -22.72 -20.25 -0.33
C TYR A 948 -23.60 -19.02 -0.63
N SER A 949 -22.98 -17.91 -1.04
CA SER A 949 -23.62 -16.62 -1.30
C SER A 949 -23.34 -16.26 -2.76
N THR A 950 -24.39 -15.95 -3.49
CA THR A 950 -24.35 -15.61 -4.92
C THR A 950 -23.62 -14.27 -5.12
N LEU A 951 -23.93 -13.26 -4.30
CA LEU A 951 -23.22 -11.98 -4.30
C LEU A 951 -21.72 -12.11 -3.92
N SER A 952 -21.37 -13.11 -3.12
CA SER A 952 -19.99 -13.38 -2.69
C SER A 952 -19.19 -14.17 -3.72
N PHE A 953 -19.84 -15.13 -4.40
CA PHE A 953 -19.26 -15.87 -5.52
C PHE A 953 -18.71 -14.93 -6.59
N TRP A 954 -19.50 -13.94 -7.05
CA TRP A 954 -19.05 -12.97 -8.07
C TRP A 954 -17.91 -12.04 -7.62
N ARG A 955 -17.64 -11.92 -6.30
CA ARG A 955 -16.46 -11.21 -5.77
C ARG A 955 -15.21 -12.09 -5.77
N GLY A 956 -15.37 -13.41 -5.74
CA GLY A 956 -14.31 -14.41 -5.76
C GLY A 956 -14.05 -15.06 -7.13
N TRP A 957 -14.99 -14.93 -8.08
CA TRP A 957 -14.94 -15.47 -9.44
C TRP A 957 -14.43 -14.42 -10.44
N HIS A 958 -13.41 -14.77 -11.23
CA HIS A 958 -12.77 -13.92 -12.23
C HIS A 958 -12.43 -12.51 -11.67
N ARG A 959 -11.81 -12.48 -10.48
CA ARG A 959 -11.65 -11.29 -9.63
C ARG A 959 -11.14 -10.04 -10.36
N SER A 960 -10.24 -10.19 -11.33
CA SER A 960 -9.73 -9.07 -12.13
C SER A 960 -10.81 -8.42 -12.96
N TYR A 961 -11.67 -9.22 -13.60
CA TYR A 961 -12.78 -8.75 -14.42
C TYR A 961 -13.89 -8.18 -13.56
N TYR A 962 -14.23 -8.80 -12.42
CA TYR A 962 -15.16 -8.22 -11.45
C TYR A 962 -14.73 -6.81 -11.00
N ARG A 963 -13.45 -6.64 -10.63
CA ARG A 963 -12.87 -5.34 -10.26
C ARG A 963 -12.85 -4.34 -11.43
N TRP A 964 -12.67 -4.81 -12.65
CA TRP A 964 -12.73 -4.01 -13.86
C TRP A 964 -14.17 -3.49 -14.12
N LEU A 965 -15.17 -4.37 -14.08
CA LEU A 965 -16.59 -4.04 -14.20
C LEU A 965 -17.01 -3.03 -13.12
N LEU A 966 -16.54 -3.21 -11.88
CA LEU A 966 -16.75 -2.25 -10.79
C LEU A 966 -16.23 -0.86 -11.16
N ARG A 967 -14.97 -0.75 -11.61
CA ARG A 967 -14.30 0.53 -11.88
C ARG A 967 -14.88 1.27 -13.09
N TYR A 968 -15.12 0.57 -14.20
CA TYR A 968 -15.39 1.22 -15.49
C TYR A 968 -16.86 1.22 -15.92
N ILE A 969 -17.73 0.39 -15.32
CA ILE A 969 -19.18 0.37 -15.62
C ILE A 969 -20.01 0.71 -14.37
N TYR A 970 -19.93 -0.11 -13.34
CA TYR A 970 -20.86 -0.10 -12.22
C TYR A 970 -20.77 1.16 -11.34
N ILE A 971 -19.55 1.59 -10.96
CA ILE A 971 -19.37 2.82 -10.17
C ILE A 971 -19.78 4.06 -10.99
N PRO A 972 -19.36 4.24 -12.26
CA PRO A 972 -19.85 5.33 -13.11
C PRO A 972 -21.37 5.40 -13.29
N LEU A 973 -22.07 4.26 -13.31
CA LEU A 973 -23.54 4.21 -13.37
C LEU A 973 -24.24 4.52 -12.03
N GLY A 974 -23.49 4.62 -10.93
CA GLY A 974 -23.99 5.01 -9.60
C GLY A 974 -24.02 3.90 -8.54
N GLY A 975 -23.56 2.69 -8.87
CA GLY A 975 -23.52 1.55 -7.95
C GLY A 975 -24.90 1.05 -7.50
N SER A 976 -24.99 0.53 -6.27
CA SER A 976 -26.24 0.06 -5.67
C SER A 976 -26.74 0.95 -4.54
N SER A 977 -28.03 1.27 -4.56
CA SER A 977 -28.79 1.71 -3.39
C SER A 977 -30.21 1.15 -3.44
N PHE A 978 -30.69 0.62 -2.32
CA PHE A 978 -32.05 0.11 -2.16
C PHE A 978 -32.91 0.98 -1.22
N ARG A 979 -32.43 2.19 -0.86
CA ARG A 979 -33.10 3.09 0.11
C ARG A 979 -34.46 3.62 -0.38
N THR A 980 -34.66 3.71 -1.69
CA THR A 980 -35.96 4.09 -2.29
C THR A 980 -36.22 3.25 -3.54
N TRP A 981 -37.50 3.08 -3.91
CA TRP A 981 -37.88 2.27 -5.08
C TRP A 981 -37.21 2.74 -6.40
N PRO A 982 -37.13 4.05 -6.73
CA PRO A 982 -36.38 4.51 -7.91
C PRO A 982 -34.88 4.16 -7.88
N GLN A 983 -34.26 4.15 -6.69
CA GLN A 983 -32.86 3.74 -6.53
C GLN A 983 -32.69 2.22 -6.67
N ALA A 984 -33.64 1.44 -6.15
CA ALA A 984 -33.67 -0.01 -6.33
C ALA A 984 -33.81 -0.38 -7.81
N VAL A 985 -34.74 0.26 -8.55
CA VAL A 985 -34.90 0.10 -10.00
C VAL A 985 -33.61 0.49 -10.75
N ARG A 986 -33.00 1.64 -10.44
CA ARG A 986 -31.69 2.03 -11.01
C ARG A 986 -30.60 1.00 -10.72
N THR A 987 -30.60 0.39 -9.54
CA THR A 987 -29.64 -0.65 -9.17
C THR A 987 -29.84 -1.93 -10.00
N VAL A 988 -31.08 -2.39 -10.17
CA VAL A 988 -31.41 -3.55 -11.02
C VAL A 988 -31.05 -3.28 -12.49
N VAL A 989 -31.37 -2.09 -13.02
CA VAL A 989 -30.95 -1.68 -14.37
C VAL A 989 -29.42 -1.65 -14.48
N THR A 990 -28.71 -1.18 -13.46
CA THR A 990 -27.24 -1.18 -13.44
C THR A 990 -26.67 -2.60 -13.45
N TYR A 991 -27.27 -3.55 -12.71
CA TYR A 991 -26.90 -4.96 -12.80
C TYR A 991 -27.22 -5.56 -14.19
N LEU A 992 -28.38 -5.27 -14.78
CA LEU A 992 -28.73 -5.73 -16.13
C LEU A 992 -27.75 -5.20 -17.18
N VAL A 993 -27.34 -3.94 -17.12
CA VAL A 993 -26.31 -3.37 -18.02
C VAL A 993 -24.96 -4.05 -17.83
N VAL A 994 -24.53 -4.27 -16.58
CA VAL A 994 -23.27 -5.00 -16.28
C VAL A 994 -23.31 -6.43 -16.83
N PHE A 995 -24.36 -7.20 -16.55
CA PHE A 995 -24.46 -8.59 -17.00
C PHE A 995 -24.74 -8.72 -18.51
N THR A 996 -25.38 -7.73 -19.13
CA THR A 996 -25.48 -7.65 -20.61
C THR A 996 -24.10 -7.43 -21.23
N PHE A 997 -23.26 -6.56 -20.66
CA PHE A 997 -21.87 -6.42 -21.10
C PHE A 997 -21.06 -7.71 -20.87
N VAL A 998 -21.25 -8.41 -19.73
CA VAL A 998 -20.61 -9.71 -19.48
C VAL A 998 -20.97 -10.74 -20.55
N ALA A 999 -22.26 -10.84 -20.92
CA ALA A 999 -22.71 -11.72 -22.00
C ALA A 999 -22.06 -11.34 -23.35
N LEU A 1000 -22.24 -10.09 -23.79
CA LEU A 1000 -21.70 -9.58 -25.06
C LEU A 1000 -20.18 -9.69 -25.19
N TRP A 1001 -19.46 -9.58 -24.06
CA TRP A 1001 -18.00 -9.72 -24.02
C TRP A 1001 -17.54 -11.18 -24.11
N HIS A 1002 -18.35 -12.13 -23.67
CA HIS A 1002 -18.07 -13.57 -23.77
C HIS A 1002 -18.39 -14.14 -25.16
N ASP A 1003 -19.62 -13.92 -25.66
CA ASP A 1003 -20.10 -14.41 -26.96
C ASP A 1003 -21.44 -13.74 -27.31
N ILE A 1004 -21.76 -13.57 -28.59
CA ILE A 1004 -22.98 -12.85 -29.04
C ILE A 1004 -24.23 -13.77 -29.05
N LYS A 1005 -24.12 -14.98 -28.48
CA LYS A 1005 -25.18 -15.99 -28.46
C LYS A 1005 -26.27 -15.69 -27.43
N MET A 1006 -27.53 -15.75 -27.88
CA MET A 1006 -28.72 -15.43 -27.06
C MET A 1006 -28.81 -16.19 -25.72
N HIS A 1007 -28.34 -17.44 -25.65
CA HIS A 1007 -28.36 -18.21 -24.40
C HIS A 1007 -27.46 -17.61 -23.29
N LEU A 1008 -26.36 -16.94 -23.66
CA LEU A 1008 -25.50 -16.25 -22.69
C LEU A 1008 -26.12 -14.93 -22.21
N LEU A 1009 -26.90 -14.25 -23.05
CA LEU A 1009 -27.69 -13.08 -22.63
C LEU A 1009 -28.80 -13.49 -21.66
N ILE A 1010 -29.54 -14.57 -21.98
CA ILE A 1010 -30.57 -15.15 -21.11
C ILE A 1010 -29.96 -15.59 -19.77
N TRP A 1011 -28.83 -16.30 -19.77
CA TRP A 1011 -28.10 -16.67 -18.56
C TRP A 1011 -27.67 -15.43 -17.74
N GLY A 1012 -27.12 -14.41 -18.39
CA GLY A 1012 -26.70 -13.17 -17.72
C GLY A 1012 -27.86 -12.46 -17.01
N TRP A 1013 -29.04 -12.42 -17.63
CA TRP A 1013 -30.24 -11.85 -17.00
C TRP A 1013 -30.83 -12.77 -15.90
N LEU A 1014 -30.79 -14.10 -16.09
CA LEU A 1014 -31.20 -15.07 -15.07
C LEU A 1014 -30.36 -14.94 -13.79
N ILE A 1015 -29.04 -14.72 -13.91
CA ILE A 1015 -28.16 -14.43 -12.77
C ILE A 1015 -28.61 -13.15 -12.03
N VAL A 1016 -29.01 -12.09 -12.73
CA VAL A 1016 -29.54 -10.86 -12.09
C VAL A 1016 -30.85 -11.13 -11.34
N VAL A 1017 -31.74 -11.95 -11.90
CA VAL A 1017 -32.96 -12.40 -11.18
C VAL A 1017 -32.58 -13.19 -9.93
N PHE A 1018 -31.58 -14.08 -10.01
CA PHE A 1018 -31.14 -14.91 -8.88
C PHE A 1018 -30.34 -14.13 -7.81
N PHE A 1019 -29.98 -12.86 -8.04
CA PHE A 1019 -29.48 -11.96 -6.99
C PHE A 1019 -30.61 -11.46 -6.08
N LEU A 1020 -31.82 -11.32 -6.61
CA LEU A 1020 -32.92 -10.66 -5.90
C LEU A 1020 -33.37 -11.41 -4.63
N PRO A 1021 -33.45 -12.76 -4.59
CA PRO A 1021 -33.73 -13.49 -3.35
C PRO A 1021 -32.70 -13.24 -2.24
N GLU A 1022 -31.39 -13.23 -2.55
CA GLU A 1022 -30.35 -12.97 -1.54
C GLU A 1022 -30.43 -11.53 -1.01
N ILE A 1023 -30.66 -10.55 -1.90
CA ILE A 1023 -30.83 -9.14 -1.53
C ILE A 1023 -32.10 -8.94 -0.69
N ALA A 1024 -33.22 -9.51 -1.09
CA ALA A 1024 -34.48 -9.43 -0.36
C ALA A 1024 -34.39 -10.10 1.02
N ALA A 1025 -33.79 -11.29 1.11
CA ALA A 1025 -33.55 -11.97 2.39
C ALA A 1025 -32.63 -11.14 3.31
N GLY A 1026 -31.60 -10.50 2.78
CA GLY A 1026 -30.72 -9.60 3.55
C GLY A 1026 -31.43 -8.34 4.09
N ILE A 1027 -32.46 -7.85 3.39
CA ILE A 1027 -33.29 -6.71 3.82
C ILE A 1027 -34.37 -7.14 4.83
N LEU A 1028 -34.99 -8.31 4.63
CA LEU A 1028 -36.03 -8.86 5.50
C LEU A 1028 -35.46 -9.40 6.84
N PHE A 1029 -34.28 -10.00 6.80
CA PHE A 1029 -33.60 -10.62 7.94
C PHE A 1029 -32.24 -9.96 8.25
N PRO A 1030 -32.21 -8.66 8.61
CA PRO A 1030 -30.97 -7.95 8.90
C PRO A 1030 -30.37 -8.44 10.22
N ARG A 1031 -29.04 -8.67 10.24
CA ARG A 1031 -28.29 -9.29 11.36
C ARG A 1031 -28.62 -8.71 12.74
N LYS A 1032 -28.76 -7.38 12.85
CA LYS A 1032 -29.00 -6.67 14.12
C LYS A 1032 -30.24 -7.16 14.87
N LYS A 1033 -31.33 -7.44 14.13
CA LYS A 1033 -32.57 -8.01 14.70
C LYS A 1033 -32.43 -9.44 15.26
N TRP A 1034 -31.28 -10.09 15.05
CA TRP A 1034 -31.03 -11.48 15.41
C TRP A 1034 -29.79 -11.67 16.30
N GLU A 1035 -29.15 -10.60 16.78
CA GLU A 1035 -27.95 -10.69 17.63
C GLU A 1035 -28.20 -11.38 18.98
N ALA A 1036 -29.43 -11.31 19.50
CA ALA A 1036 -29.87 -12.09 20.66
C ALA A 1036 -30.07 -13.60 20.39
N ARG A 1037 -30.02 -14.05 19.13
CA ARG A 1037 -30.24 -15.46 18.72
C ARG A 1037 -29.27 -15.89 17.59
N PRO A 1038 -27.94 -15.81 17.79
CA PRO A 1038 -26.95 -15.98 16.73
C PRO A 1038 -27.00 -17.39 16.09
N THR A 1039 -27.27 -18.44 16.87
CA THR A 1039 -27.45 -19.80 16.34
C THR A 1039 -28.66 -19.90 15.41
N ALA A 1040 -29.80 -19.29 15.76
CA ALA A 1040 -30.98 -19.29 14.90
C ALA A 1040 -30.72 -18.51 13.59
N TYR A 1041 -30.01 -17.38 13.68
CA TYR A 1041 -29.59 -16.62 12.50
C TYR A 1041 -28.67 -17.44 11.59
N ARG A 1042 -27.68 -18.13 12.18
CA ARG A 1042 -26.79 -19.06 11.45
C ARG A 1042 -27.57 -20.15 10.73
N MET A 1043 -28.59 -20.75 11.35
CA MET A 1043 -29.43 -21.76 10.68
C MET A 1043 -30.25 -21.14 9.53
N LEU A 1044 -30.86 -19.97 9.74
CA LEU A 1044 -31.62 -19.24 8.72
C LEU A 1044 -30.74 -18.87 7.51
N CYS A 1045 -29.54 -18.32 7.75
CA CYS A 1045 -28.56 -18.05 6.70
C CYS A 1045 -28.08 -19.32 5.99
N CYS A 1046 -28.03 -20.46 6.67
CA CYS A 1046 -27.67 -21.74 6.05
C CYS A 1046 -28.76 -22.23 5.09
N VAL A 1047 -30.04 -22.13 5.46
CA VAL A 1047 -31.17 -22.47 4.56
C VAL A 1047 -31.17 -21.55 3.33
N GLY A 1048 -30.98 -20.24 3.52
CA GLY A 1048 -30.81 -19.30 2.40
C GLY A 1048 -29.58 -19.63 1.53
N GLY A 1049 -28.50 -20.10 2.14
CA GLY A 1049 -27.31 -20.59 1.43
C GLY A 1049 -27.58 -21.82 0.56
N VAL A 1050 -28.34 -22.81 1.06
CA VAL A 1050 -28.72 -23.99 0.26
C VAL A 1050 -29.52 -23.56 -0.97
N LEU A 1051 -30.49 -22.66 -0.80
CA LEU A 1051 -31.27 -22.10 -1.92
C LEU A 1051 -30.37 -21.36 -2.93
N ASN A 1052 -29.44 -20.52 -2.46
CA ASN A 1052 -28.48 -19.82 -3.33
C ASN A 1052 -27.60 -20.79 -4.14
N VAL A 1053 -27.09 -21.85 -3.51
CA VAL A 1053 -26.26 -22.87 -4.19
C VAL A 1053 -27.07 -23.62 -5.25
N LEU A 1054 -28.30 -24.03 -4.94
CA LEU A 1054 -29.18 -24.70 -5.90
C LEU A 1054 -29.53 -23.79 -7.09
N LEU A 1055 -29.88 -22.53 -6.84
CA LEU A 1055 -30.13 -21.54 -7.91
C LEU A 1055 -28.88 -21.30 -8.78
N MET A 1056 -27.71 -21.16 -8.16
CA MET A 1056 -26.43 -20.97 -8.86
C MET A 1056 -26.04 -22.21 -9.69
N MET A 1057 -26.28 -23.41 -9.19
CA MET A 1057 -26.09 -24.65 -9.96
C MET A 1057 -27.04 -24.69 -11.16
N SER A 1058 -28.34 -24.45 -10.97
CA SER A 1058 -29.35 -24.45 -12.04
C SER A 1058 -29.05 -23.41 -13.14
N ALA A 1059 -28.68 -22.18 -12.79
CA ALA A 1059 -28.34 -21.15 -13.78
C ALA A 1059 -27.15 -21.57 -14.66
N ASN A 1060 -26.05 -22.04 -14.05
CA ASN A 1060 -24.87 -22.42 -14.79
C ASN A 1060 -25.07 -23.71 -15.60
N LEU A 1061 -25.98 -24.59 -15.18
CA LEU A 1061 -26.35 -25.78 -15.95
C LEU A 1061 -27.10 -25.42 -17.24
N VAL A 1062 -28.03 -24.45 -17.17
CA VAL A 1062 -28.70 -23.89 -18.36
C VAL A 1062 -27.71 -23.18 -19.27
N GLY A 1063 -26.81 -22.37 -18.71
CA GLY A 1063 -25.87 -21.57 -19.49
C GLY A 1063 -24.75 -22.36 -20.18
N PHE A 1064 -24.26 -23.45 -19.57
CA PHE A 1064 -23.00 -24.10 -19.99
C PHE A 1064 -23.02 -25.63 -20.10
N ALA A 1065 -24.14 -26.31 -19.82
CA ALA A 1065 -24.17 -27.78 -19.80
C ALA A 1065 -25.35 -28.41 -20.57
N VAL A 1066 -26.59 -28.18 -20.12
CA VAL A 1066 -27.77 -28.97 -20.55
C VAL A 1066 -28.87 -28.14 -21.22
N GLY A 1067 -28.75 -26.81 -21.24
CA GLY A 1067 -29.78 -25.90 -21.76
C GLY A 1067 -31.04 -25.85 -20.89
N LEU A 1068 -32.12 -25.25 -21.42
CA LEU A 1068 -33.41 -25.18 -20.74
C LEU A 1068 -34.10 -26.56 -20.71
N ASP A 1069 -34.17 -27.23 -21.86
CA ASP A 1069 -34.84 -28.53 -22.03
C ASP A 1069 -34.24 -29.61 -21.10
N GLY A 1070 -32.92 -29.58 -20.90
CA GLY A 1070 -32.22 -30.45 -19.97
C GLY A 1070 -32.51 -30.12 -18.50
N LEU A 1071 -32.61 -28.83 -18.13
CA LEU A 1071 -33.02 -28.44 -16.78
C LEU A 1071 -34.48 -28.84 -16.52
N GLU A 1072 -35.38 -28.63 -17.49
CA GLU A 1072 -36.78 -29.04 -17.42
C GLU A 1072 -36.91 -30.56 -17.24
N THR A 1073 -36.08 -31.35 -17.94
CA THR A 1073 -35.98 -32.80 -17.78
C THR A 1073 -35.50 -33.19 -16.38
N ILE A 1074 -34.45 -32.54 -15.85
CA ILE A 1074 -33.92 -32.77 -14.50
C ILE A 1074 -34.96 -32.43 -13.43
N VAL A 1075 -35.62 -31.27 -13.54
CA VAL A 1075 -36.65 -30.83 -12.59
C VAL A 1075 -37.84 -31.80 -12.61
N ARG A 1076 -38.32 -32.21 -13.79
CA ARG A 1076 -39.38 -33.23 -13.90
C ARG A 1076 -38.95 -34.57 -13.28
N GLY A 1077 -37.73 -35.04 -13.52
CA GLY A 1077 -37.21 -36.28 -12.93
C GLY A 1077 -37.11 -36.23 -11.40
N ILE A 1078 -36.76 -35.07 -10.83
CA ILE A 1078 -36.67 -34.87 -9.38
C ILE A 1078 -38.05 -34.87 -8.72
N PHE A 1079 -39.07 -34.25 -9.33
CA PHE A 1079 -40.40 -34.11 -8.72
C PHE A 1079 -41.41 -35.20 -9.10
N ARG A 1080 -41.13 -36.04 -10.10
CA ARG A 1080 -42.03 -37.13 -10.52
C ARG A 1080 -41.89 -38.39 -9.65
N ASP A 1081 -40.67 -38.74 -9.27
CA ASP A 1081 -40.37 -40.03 -8.64
C ASP A 1081 -39.96 -39.85 -7.17
N TYR A 1082 -40.40 -40.76 -6.30
CA TYR A 1082 -40.06 -40.74 -4.86
C TYR A 1082 -38.53 -40.77 -4.62
N SER A 1083 -37.78 -41.49 -5.48
CA SER A 1083 -36.32 -41.52 -5.47
C SER A 1083 -35.69 -40.16 -5.80
N GLY A 1084 -36.30 -39.38 -6.70
CA GLY A 1084 -35.90 -38.01 -7.02
C GLY A 1084 -36.12 -37.05 -5.85
N LEU A 1085 -37.28 -37.14 -5.18
CA LEU A 1085 -37.61 -36.32 -4.02
C LEU A 1085 -36.72 -36.66 -2.80
N ALA A 1086 -36.49 -37.96 -2.55
CA ALA A 1086 -35.59 -38.42 -1.49
C ALA A 1086 -34.13 -38.01 -1.76
N PHE A 1087 -33.69 -38.05 -3.03
CA PHE A 1087 -32.39 -37.51 -3.42
C PHE A 1087 -32.30 -35.99 -3.20
N LEU A 1088 -33.31 -35.21 -3.59
CA LEU A 1088 -33.33 -33.76 -3.37
C LEU A 1088 -33.24 -33.41 -1.88
N LEU A 1089 -34.03 -34.08 -1.03
CA LEU A 1089 -33.96 -33.88 0.42
C LEU A 1089 -32.57 -34.21 0.98
N THR A 1090 -31.98 -35.32 0.55
CA THR A 1090 -30.63 -35.74 0.93
C THR A 1090 -29.57 -34.71 0.48
N ALA A 1091 -29.66 -34.23 -0.76
CA ALA A 1091 -28.77 -33.22 -1.30
C ALA A 1091 -28.88 -31.88 -0.53
N CYS A 1092 -30.10 -31.44 -0.18
CA CYS A 1092 -30.30 -30.27 0.67
C CYS A 1092 -29.66 -30.41 2.05
N VAL A 1093 -29.74 -31.59 2.69
CA VAL A 1093 -29.09 -31.87 3.99
C VAL A 1093 -27.57 -31.87 3.86
N VAL A 1094 -27.01 -32.50 2.82
CA VAL A 1094 -25.56 -32.50 2.55
C VAL A 1094 -25.04 -31.09 2.26
N LEU A 1095 -25.74 -30.31 1.44
CA LEU A 1095 -25.41 -28.91 1.17
C LEU A 1095 -25.49 -28.06 2.44
N PHE A 1096 -26.48 -28.29 3.30
CA PHE A 1096 -26.58 -27.61 4.60
C PHE A 1096 -25.34 -27.89 5.46
N MET A 1097 -24.94 -29.16 5.64
CA MET A 1097 -23.71 -29.50 6.38
C MET A 1097 -22.46 -28.86 5.77
N GLY A 1098 -22.33 -28.91 4.43
CA GLY A 1098 -21.23 -28.24 3.71
C GLY A 1098 -21.18 -26.73 3.95
N ILE A 1099 -22.33 -26.06 3.97
CA ILE A 1099 -22.43 -24.60 4.21
C ILE A 1099 -22.13 -24.26 5.68
N GLN A 1100 -22.53 -25.11 6.64
CA GLN A 1100 -22.12 -24.94 8.04
C GLN A 1100 -20.60 -25.03 8.21
N VAL A 1101 -19.94 -25.91 7.47
CA VAL A 1101 -18.47 -25.98 7.38
C VAL A 1101 -17.89 -24.72 6.71
N MET A 1102 -18.49 -24.21 5.64
CA MET A 1102 -18.07 -22.94 5.02
C MET A 1102 -18.17 -21.75 5.99
N PHE A 1103 -19.21 -21.69 6.84
CA PHE A 1103 -19.37 -20.66 7.86
C PHE A 1103 -18.26 -20.71 8.92
N GLU A 1104 -17.92 -21.89 9.43
CA GLU A 1104 -16.81 -22.03 10.39
C GLU A 1104 -15.44 -21.78 9.74
N ILE A 1105 -15.28 -22.03 8.45
CA ILE A 1105 -14.10 -21.57 7.68
C ILE A 1105 -14.04 -20.04 7.66
N ARG A 1106 -15.14 -19.32 7.37
CA ARG A 1106 -15.17 -17.84 7.43
C ARG A 1106 -14.89 -17.32 8.85
N GLN A 1107 -15.43 -17.94 9.89
CA GLN A 1107 -15.12 -17.58 11.28
C GLN A 1107 -13.64 -17.88 11.62
N SER A 1108 -13.06 -18.96 11.11
CA SER A 1108 -11.63 -19.26 11.27
C SER A 1108 -10.71 -18.30 10.52
N GLU A 1109 -11.16 -17.69 9.43
CA GLU A 1109 -10.48 -16.58 8.76
C GLU A 1109 -10.57 -15.31 9.63
N LEU A 1110 -11.77 -14.96 10.12
CA LEU A 1110 -12.00 -13.79 10.97
C LEU A 1110 -11.21 -13.84 12.31
N ARG A 1111 -11.09 -15.02 12.93
CA ARG A 1111 -10.25 -15.24 14.13
C ARG A 1111 -8.76 -15.00 13.86
N ARG A 1112 -8.30 -15.19 12.61
CA ARG A 1112 -6.94 -14.89 12.15
C ARG A 1112 -6.78 -13.45 11.63
N GLY A 1113 -7.78 -12.58 11.82
CA GLY A 1113 -7.80 -11.20 11.31
C GLY A 1113 -8.08 -11.08 9.80
N ILE A 1114 -8.39 -12.19 9.12
CA ILE A 1114 -8.58 -12.23 7.68
C ILE A 1114 -10.07 -12.04 7.35
N ASN A 1115 -10.40 -10.94 6.66
CA ASN A 1115 -11.75 -10.65 6.19
C ASN A 1115 -11.79 -10.63 4.66
N LEU A 1116 -11.90 -11.82 4.08
CA LEU A 1116 -12.24 -12.00 2.68
C LEU A 1116 -13.74 -11.70 2.49
N LYS A 1117 -14.06 -10.64 1.74
CA LYS A 1117 -15.45 -10.23 1.44
C LYS A 1117 -16.11 -11.12 0.37
N CYS A 1118 -15.90 -12.42 0.47
CA CYS A 1118 -16.33 -13.50 -0.43
C CYS A 1118 -16.25 -14.87 0.29
#